data_AF-A0A7V1RGW5-F1
#
_entry.id   AF-A0A7V1RGW5-F1
#
_cell.length_a   1.000
_cell.length_b   1.000
_cell.length_c   1.000
_cell.angle_alpha   90.00
_cell.angle_beta   90.00
_cell.angle_gamma   90.00
#
_symmetry.space_group_name_H-M   'P 1'
#
loop_
_entity.id
_entity.type
_entity.pdbx_description
1 polymer ?
#
loop_
_entity_poly.entity_id
_entity_poly.type
_entity_poly.pdbx_seq_one_letter_code
_entity_poly.pdbx_strand_id
1 'polypeptide(L)'
;GFTDLHARLPALGWQAAALAVTAILCWVNIWHGRPFLLPAAGVAAWGFAAVVLGGLWPSFIQRFTVVPNQFGKEKEYIARDIRMTQAAYALDKVKVQSFGGAPPSPADLAANRETLENIRIWDWPQLGAVYTAKQQFRRYYRFDLAGESSPVTGNFNIDVDRYRLGGRYRQVMLGARELYTPGLPEQAQTWQNQRLQYTHGYGAVMSPVNEVDVDGLPRYFLSEIPVQAKYPEVELTVPQIYFGELTSEHVFVGTRQDEFDYPAGTVNKETRYAGTGGVRLGGTLNRALWSIRLGDTNMLLSGDLTPDSRILFRRDIRSRVAALAPFLGWDADPYLVVDGGRLFWIMDGYTTTDRYPYSRPTPVLGAFGEVRRMNYMRNAVKAVVDAYNGTVTLYLADPSDPIAAVWSRIFPGLMAPLSRMPAGLRGHLRYPEDLFRVQRDIYTIYHIDDPRVYYGREDAWAVPPDPTDSDGSVTPGLGGQRSRMMPYYVVMRLPGEKQEEFILMTPFTPLATQNMAAWMCARCDGESYGELIVYRFPKGSNVNGPLQIMAQVKSNPRVSQTQTLLGQQGSRVLYGNLLAIPVGTSLVYVVPLYVQATGSGSSIIPEVHQIIVAAGDRVEMEPQLDRALTALAAGRAVADTRRESSPGVGPPSAASRPAGPVTLPQIVERADRAYQRARRLQRDYAESLEELGRALDELRQSVGASAAPTGQAAP
;
A
#
# COMPACT_ATOMS: atom_id res chain seq x y z
N GLY A 1 32.82 4.75 -1.33
CA GLY A 1 33.48 5.01 -2.64
C GLY A 1 35.00 4.98 -2.50
N PHE A 2 35.73 5.50 -3.51
CA PHE A 2 37.20 5.46 -3.55
C PHE A 2 37.84 6.14 -2.34
N THR A 3 37.39 7.35 -2.01
CA THR A 3 37.89 8.13 -0.86
C THR A 3 37.62 7.44 0.48
N ASP A 4 36.50 6.73 0.62
CA ASP A 4 36.19 6.03 1.87
C ASP A 4 37.18 4.89 2.13
N LEU A 5 37.50 4.07 1.12
CA LEU A 5 38.44 2.95 1.28
C LEU A 5 39.91 3.38 1.26
N HIS A 6 40.29 4.37 0.47
CA HIS A 6 41.70 4.72 0.26
C HIS A 6 42.18 5.91 1.09
N ALA A 7 41.27 6.70 1.67
CA ALA A 7 41.63 7.82 2.53
C ALA A 7 41.04 7.69 3.94
N ARG A 8 39.72 7.50 4.08
CA ARG A 8 39.07 7.46 5.40
C ARG A 8 39.42 6.21 6.20
N LEU A 9 39.35 5.02 5.60
CA LEU A 9 39.65 3.77 6.31
C LEU A 9 41.11 3.71 6.80
N PRO A 10 42.14 4.06 6.00
CA PRO A 10 43.51 4.18 6.49
C PRO A 10 43.66 5.25 7.57
N ALA A 11 42.98 6.40 7.42
CA ALA A 11 43.00 7.46 8.43
C ALA A 11 42.44 6.98 9.78
N LEU A 12 41.32 6.24 9.78
CA LEU A 12 40.78 5.60 10.99
C LEU A 12 41.76 4.58 11.57
N GLY A 13 42.45 3.80 10.72
CA GLY A 13 43.50 2.87 11.15
C GLY A 13 44.66 3.58 11.84
N TRP A 14 45.14 4.70 11.29
CA TRP A 14 46.18 5.53 11.91
C TRP A 14 45.71 6.18 13.21
N GLN A 15 44.45 6.64 13.27
CA GLN A 15 43.86 7.17 14.50
C GLN A 15 43.76 6.09 15.59
N ALA A 16 43.36 4.87 15.25
CA ALA A 16 43.31 3.75 16.19
C ALA A 16 44.72 3.39 16.71
N ALA A 17 45.73 3.36 15.83
CA ALA A 17 47.12 3.17 16.24
C ALA A 17 47.62 4.29 17.16
N ALA A 18 47.30 5.55 16.84
CA ALA A 18 47.65 6.70 17.68
C ALA A 18 46.98 6.63 19.06
N LEU A 19 45.71 6.21 19.13
CA LEU A 19 45.03 5.97 20.41
C LEU A 19 45.69 4.86 21.22
N ALA A 20 46.10 3.76 20.58
CA ALA A 20 46.82 2.68 21.24
C ALA A 20 48.16 3.16 21.81
N VAL A 21 48.91 3.98 21.06
CA VAL A 21 50.15 4.59 21.53
C VAL A 21 49.89 5.54 22.71
N THR A 22 48.87 6.38 22.63
CA THR A 22 48.48 7.27 23.74
C THR A 22 48.08 6.47 24.98
N ALA A 23 47.35 5.36 24.83
CA ALA A 23 47.01 4.47 25.93
C ALA A 23 48.27 3.87 26.60
N ILE A 24 49.26 3.44 25.81
CA ILE A 24 50.55 2.96 26.32
C ILE A 24 51.29 4.08 27.06
N LEU A 25 51.33 5.30 26.52
CA LEU A 25 51.97 6.45 27.17
C LEU A 25 51.29 6.79 28.51
N CYS A 26 49.96 6.71 28.58
CA CYS A 26 49.22 6.86 29.82
C CYS A 26 49.61 5.78 30.84
N TRP A 27 49.72 4.52 30.41
CA TRP A 27 50.15 3.41 31.27
C TRP A 27 51.56 3.62 31.82
N VAL A 28 52.52 3.99 30.96
CA VAL A 28 53.91 4.27 31.36
C VAL A 28 53.99 5.46 32.33
N ASN A 29 53.14 6.48 32.13
CA ASN A 29 53.08 7.64 33.02
C ASN A 29 52.65 7.28 34.44
N ILE A 30 51.73 6.32 34.59
CA ILE A 30 51.28 5.81 35.91
C ILE A 30 52.45 5.18 36.67
N TRP A 31 53.33 4.43 35.98
CA TRP A 31 54.46 3.74 36.62
C TRP A 31 55.64 4.65 36.96
N HIS A 32 55.85 5.72 36.22
CA HIS A 32 57.03 6.60 36.39
C HIS A 32 56.74 7.91 37.16
N GLY A 33 55.53 8.14 37.65
CA GLY A 33 55.19 9.30 38.51
C GLY A 33 55.43 10.67 37.85
N ARG A 34 55.39 10.75 36.52
CA ARG A 34 55.65 11.98 35.75
C ARG A 34 54.41 12.87 35.68
N PRO A 35 54.57 14.21 35.49
CA PRO A 35 53.44 15.13 35.40
C PRO A 35 52.51 14.78 34.22
N PHE A 36 51.23 15.15 34.33
CA PHE A 36 50.12 14.87 33.39
C PHE A 36 50.37 15.31 31.92
N LEU A 37 51.52 15.93 31.64
CA LEU A 37 51.97 16.40 30.33
C LEU A 37 52.02 15.30 29.26
N LEU A 38 52.47 14.08 29.57
CA LEU A 38 52.60 12.99 28.58
C LEU A 38 51.23 12.50 28.05
N PRO A 39 50.26 12.16 28.93
CA PRO A 39 48.87 11.90 28.52
C PRO A 39 48.24 13.08 27.76
N ALA A 40 48.40 14.30 28.28
CA ALA A 40 47.81 15.50 27.66
C ALA A 40 48.37 15.75 26.25
N ALA A 41 49.69 15.59 26.06
CA ALA A 41 50.32 15.71 24.74
C ALA A 41 49.86 14.61 23.78
N GLY A 42 49.70 13.37 24.25
CA GLY A 42 49.19 12.26 23.44
C GLY A 42 47.74 12.49 22.97
N VAL A 43 46.87 12.99 23.85
CA VAL A 43 45.49 13.36 23.51
C VAL A 43 45.45 14.55 22.56
N ALA A 44 46.26 15.58 22.78
CA ALA A 44 46.34 16.74 21.90
C ALA A 44 46.86 16.37 20.49
N ALA A 45 47.90 15.53 20.42
CA ALA A 45 48.45 15.03 19.17
C ALA A 45 47.43 14.15 18.41
N TRP A 46 46.70 13.29 19.13
CA TRP A 46 45.61 12.53 18.55
C TRP A 46 44.49 13.44 18.04
N GLY A 47 44.09 14.45 18.82
CA GLY A 47 43.05 15.41 18.40
C GLY A 47 43.45 16.18 17.13
N PHE A 48 44.71 16.62 17.05
CA PHE A 48 45.25 17.24 15.83
C PHE A 48 45.26 16.25 14.65
N ALA A 49 45.75 15.02 14.85
CA ALA A 49 45.74 13.98 13.84
C ALA A 49 44.31 13.61 13.41
N ALA A 50 43.33 13.64 14.32
CA ALA A 50 41.94 13.37 14.01
C ALA A 50 41.36 14.42 13.05
N VAL A 51 41.66 15.70 13.26
CA VAL A 51 41.26 16.79 12.35
C VAL A 51 41.95 16.66 10.99
N VAL A 52 43.26 16.45 10.97
CA VAL A 52 44.04 16.38 9.73
C VAL A 52 43.73 15.12 8.92
N LEU A 53 43.84 13.94 9.54
CA LEU A 53 43.63 12.65 8.88
C LEU A 53 42.14 12.37 8.65
N GLY A 54 41.26 12.80 9.55
CA GLY A 54 39.82 12.56 9.44
C GLY A 54 39.09 13.54 8.53
N GLY A 55 39.51 14.81 8.50
CA GLY A 55 38.83 15.87 7.75
C GLY A 55 39.59 16.32 6.49
N LEU A 56 40.83 16.79 6.66
CA LEU A 56 41.59 17.44 5.58
C LEU A 56 42.06 16.43 4.52
N TRP A 57 42.61 15.29 4.96
CA TRP A 57 43.16 14.27 4.05
C TRP A 57 42.12 13.65 3.09
N PRO A 58 40.94 13.19 3.55
CA PRO A 58 39.91 12.67 2.66
C PRO A 58 39.37 13.74 1.71
N SER A 59 39.23 14.97 2.18
CA SER A 59 38.78 16.10 1.36
C SER A 59 39.79 16.45 0.26
N PHE A 60 41.09 16.38 0.56
CA PHE A 60 42.16 16.56 -0.41
C PHE A 60 42.12 15.48 -1.50
N ILE A 61 42.06 14.20 -1.11
CA ILE A 61 41.95 13.08 -2.06
C ILE A 61 40.68 13.20 -2.91
N GLN A 62 39.53 13.55 -2.30
CA GLN A 62 38.28 13.76 -3.03
C GLN A 62 38.44 14.86 -4.09
N ARG A 63 38.96 16.04 -3.71
CA ARG A 63 39.04 17.21 -4.58
C ARG A 63 40.08 17.08 -5.69
N PHE A 64 41.25 16.50 -5.41
CA PHE A 64 42.38 16.50 -6.35
C PHE A 64 42.58 15.17 -7.09
N THR A 65 42.05 14.05 -6.58
CA THR A 65 42.18 12.74 -7.23
C THR A 65 40.85 12.22 -7.77
N VAL A 66 39.76 12.35 -7.01
CA VAL A 66 38.46 11.80 -7.41
C VAL A 66 37.71 12.74 -8.35
N VAL A 67 37.47 14.00 -7.97
CA VAL A 67 36.69 14.94 -8.80
C VAL A 67 37.21 15.07 -10.25
N PRO A 68 38.52 15.12 -10.53
CA PRO A 68 39.01 15.22 -11.91
C PRO A 68 38.75 13.98 -12.79
N ASN A 69 38.60 12.80 -12.20
CA ASN A 69 38.26 11.55 -12.89
C ASN A 69 37.32 10.70 -12.03
N GLN A 70 36.15 11.25 -11.72
CA GLN A 70 35.27 10.69 -10.71
C GLN A 70 34.73 9.34 -11.16
N PHE A 71 34.24 9.25 -12.40
CA PHE A 71 33.74 8.00 -12.94
C PHE A 71 34.82 6.91 -12.96
N GLY A 72 36.03 7.20 -13.44
CA GLY A 72 37.11 6.21 -13.48
C GLY A 72 37.49 5.66 -12.11
N LYS A 73 37.52 6.51 -11.08
CA LYS A 73 37.82 6.11 -9.69
C LYS A 73 36.64 5.48 -8.96
N GLU A 74 35.41 5.83 -9.31
CA GLU A 74 34.20 5.33 -8.64
C GLU A 74 33.55 4.13 -9.36
N LYS A 75 33.91 3.84 -10.61
CA LYS A 75 33.30 2.79 -11.45
C LYS A 75 33.17 1.44 -10.75
N GLU A 76 34.25 0.96 -10.12
CA GLU A 76 34.23 -0.33 -9.43
C GLU A 76 33.28 -0.31 -8.22
N TYR A 77 33.22 0.80 -7.50
CA TYR A 77 32.33 0.97 -6.37
C TYR A 77 30.87 1.05 -6.79
N ILE A 78 30.58 1.72 -7.91
CA ILE A 78 29.24 1.75 -8.51
C ILE A 78 28.85 0.32 -8.92
N ALA A 79 29.74 -0.44 -9.57
CA ALA A 79 29.47 -1.83 -9.94
C ALA A 79 29.27 -2.76 -8.74
N ARG A 80 29.92 -2.49 -7.60
CA ARG A 80 29.66 -3.20 -6.33
C ARG A 80 28.33 -2.77 -5.72
N ASP A 81 28.03 -1.47 -5.73
CA ASP A 81 26.76 -0.93 -5.22
C ASP A 81 25.55 -1.51 -5.96
N ILE A 82 25.61 -1.56 -7.30
CA ILE A 82 24.56 -2.15 -8.15
C ILE A 82 24.36 -3.62 -7.78
N ARG A 83 25.43 -4.44 -7.87
CA ARG A 83 25.35 -5.89 -7.62
C ARG A 83 24.93 -6.22 -6.19
N MET A 84 25.48 -5.53 -5.20
CA MET A 84 25.20 -5.81 -3.79
C MET A 84 23.81 -5.33 -3.39
N THR A 85 23.33 -4.21 -3.95
CA THR A 85 21.94 -3.78 -3.74
C THR A 85 20.97 -4.75 -4.41
N GLN A 86 21.23 -5.16 -5.66
CA GLN A 86 20.39 -6.15 -6.33
C GLN A 86 20.34 -7.47 -5.54
N ALA A 87 21.49 -7.98 -5.11
CA ALA A 87 21.59 -9.19 -4.30
C ALA A 87 21.00 -9.04 -2.89
N ALA A 88 21.01 -7.86 -2.27
CA ALA A 88 20.43 -7.69 -0.94
C ALA A 88 18.89 -7.76 -0.94
N TYR A 89 18.27 -7.34 -2.06
CA TYR A 89 16.82 -7.23 -2.22
C TYR A 89 16.23 -8.24 -3.22
N ALA A 90 16.98 -9.28 -3.60
CA ALA A 90 16.54 -10.32 -4.56
C ALA A 90 16.31 -9.84 -6.00
N LEU A 91 16.79 -8.65 -6.37
CA LEU A 91 16.56 -8.06 -7.68
C LEU A 91 17.50 -8.61 -8.76
N ASP A 92 18.57 -9.30 -8.35
CA ASP A 92 19.50 -10.01 -9.24
C ASP A 92 18.86 -11.21 -9.96
N LYS A 93 17.73 -11.70 -9.45
CA LYS A 93 16.97 -12.84 -10.00
C LYS A 93 15.79 -12.42 -10.89
N VAL A 94 15.59 -11.12 -11.09
CA VAL A 94 14.46 -10.58 -11.86
C VAL A 94 14.60 -10.98 -13.33
N LYS A 95 13.58 -11.65 -13.88
CA LYS A 95 13.54 -11.97 -15.31
C LYS A 95 13.02 -10.78 -16.10
N VAL A 96 13.78 -10.35 -17.12
CA VAL A 96 13.37 -9.26 -18.00
C VAL A 96 12.86 -9.83 -19.32
N GLN A 97 11.65 -9.44 -19.70
CA GLN A 97 11.02 -9.81 -20.96
C GLN A 97 10.66 -8.56 -21.76
N SER A 98 10.67 -8.67 -23.09
CA SER A 98 10.11 -7.61 -23.94
C SER A 98 8.60 -7.79 -24.02
N PHE A 99 7.88 -6.70 -23.87
CA PHE A 99 6.43 -6.67 -24.01
C PHE A 99 6.05 -5.74 -25.15
N GLY A 100 5.12 -6.19 -25.99
CA GLY A 100 4.60 -5.37 -27.07
C GLY A 100 3.88 -4.13 -26.53
N GLY A 101 3.55 -3.20 -27.43
CA GLY A 101 2.82 -1.98 -27.08
C GLY A 101 1.74 -1.63 -28.09
N ALA A 102 1.28 -2.62 -28.87
CA ALA A 102 0.21 -2.40 -29.85
C ALA A 102 -1.12 -2.19 -29.11
N PRO A 103 -2.10 -1.47 -29.70
CA PRO A 103 -3.46 -1.43 -29.15
C PRO A 103 -4.09 -2.84 -29.12
N PRO A 104 -4.97 -3.14 -28.14
CA PRO A 104 -5.57 -4.46 -28.03
C PRO A 104 -6.48 -4.74 -29.23
N SER A 105 -6.33 -5.91 -29.84
CA SER A 105 -7.29 -6.36 -30.84
C SER A 105 -8.54 -6.97 -30.15
N PRO A 106 -9.70 -6.97 -30.82
CA PRO A 106 -10.88 -7.68 -30.29
C PRO A 106 -10.64 -9.16 -30.01
N ALA A 107 -9.73 -9.80 -30.78
CA ALA A 107 -9.33 -11.18 -30.57
C ALA A 107 -8.51 -11.36 -29.27
N ASP A 108 -7.66 -10.39 -28.92
CA ASP A 108 -6.89 -10.42 -27.67
C ASP A 108 -7.81 -10.32 -26.46
N LEU A 109 -8.83 -9.45 -26.52
CA LEU A 109 -9.84 -9.32 -25.46
C LEU A 109 -10.63 -10.62 -25.29
N ALA A 110 -11.07 -11.24 -26.40
CA ALA A 110 -11.78 -12.51 -26.36
C ALA A 110 -10.92 -13.66 -25.80
N ALA A 111 -9.63 -13.70 -26.16
CA ALA A 111 -8.71 -14.75 -25.74
C ALA A 111 -8.32 -14.67 -24.25
N ASN A 112 -8.50 -13.52 -23.60
CA ASN A 112 -8.13 -13.27 -22.20
C ASN A 112 -9.36 -13.01 -21.31
N ARG A 113 -10.52 -13.58 -21.68
CA ARG A 113 -11.78 -13.39 -20.96
C ARG A 113 -11.70 -13.72 -19.46
N GLU A 114 -10.99 -14.77 -19.07
CA GLU A 114 -10.79 -15.14 -17.66
C GLU A 114 -10.03 -14.06 -16.87
N THR A 115 -9.06 -13.38 -17.49
CA THR A 115 -8.37 -12.22 -16.89
C THR A 115 -9.33 -11.05 -16.75
N LEU A 116 -10.12 -10.78 -17.78
CA LEU A 116 -11.10 -9.69 -17.79
C LEU A 116 -12.21 -9.90 -16.74
N GLU A 117 -12.68 -11.14 -16.57
CA GLU A 117 -13.66 -11.54 -15.55
C GLU A 117 -13.09 -11.52 -14.11
N ASN A 118 -11.81 -11.24 -13.94
CA ASN A 118 -11.17 -11.06 -12.62
C ASN A 118 -10.64 -9.64 -12.40
N ILE A 119 -10.90 -8.70 -13.30
CA ILE A 119 -10.51 -7.31 -13.08
C ILE A 119 -11.32 -6.75 -11.92
N ARG A 120 -10.59 -6.27 -10.93
CA ARG A 120 -11.16 -5.65 -9.74
C ARG A 120 -11.76 -4.29 -10.07
N ILE A 121 -13.04 -4.13 -9.75
CA ILE A 121 -13.77 -2.86 -9.81
C ILE A 121 -14.00 -2.27 -8.42
N TRP A 122 -13.78 -3.06 -7.36
CA TRP A 122 -13.93 -2.64 -5.97
C TRP A 122 -12.59 -2.25 -5.34
N ASP A 123 -12.56 -1.10 -4.69
CA ASP A 123 -11.43 -0.66 -3.89
C ASP A 123 -11.65 -0.96 -2.41
N TRP A 124 -10.58 -1.29 -1.69
CA TRP A 124 -10.64 -1.66 -0.27
C TRP A 124 -11.35 -0.63 0.62
N PRO A 125 -11.15 0.70 0.48
CA PRO A 125 -11.81 1.67 1.35
C PRO A 125 -13.32 1.76 1.07
N GLN A 126 -13.71 1.72 -0.21
CA GLN A 126 -15.09 1.83 -0.66
C GLN A 126 -15.86 0.56 -0.29
N LEU A 127 -15.31 -0.61 -0.59
CA LEU A 127 -15.92 -1.89 -0.24
C LEU A 127 -16.05 -2.06 1.28
N GLY A 128 -15.03 -1.65 2.04
CA GLY A 128 -15.07 -1.64 3.50
C GLY A 128 -16.20 -0.77 4.06
N ALA A 129 -16.44 0.42 3.49
CA ALA A 129 -17.56 1.26 3.88
C ALA A 129 -18.93 0.58 3.59
N VAL A 130 -19.05 -0.12 2.46
CA VAL A 130 -20.26 -0.89 2.13
C VAL A 130 -20.46 -2.06 3.10
N TYR A 131 -19.40 -2.81 3.43
CA TYR A 131 -19.47 -3.90 4.41
C TYR A 131 -19.89 -3.40 5.78
N THR A 132 -19.32 -2.29 6.25
CA THR A 132 -19.72 -1.65 7.51
C THR A 132 -21.18 -1.21 7.47
N ALA A 133 -21.65 -0.60 6.38
CA ALA A 133 -23.03 -0.13 6.32
C ALA A 133 -24.07 -1.26 6.19
N LYS A 134 -23.76 -2.35 5.47
CA LYS A 134 -24.73 -3.40 5.12
C LYS A 134 -24.58 -4.69 5.91
N GLN A 135 -23.37 -5.03 6.35
CA GLN A 135 -23.03 -6.36 6.91
C GLN A 135 -22.53 -6.30 8.36
N GLN A 136 -22.44 -5.11 8.97
CA GLN A 136 -22.07 -4.93 10.37
C GLN A 136 -23.16 -5.44 11.32
N PHE A 137 -24.44 -5.19 11.00
CA PHE A 137 -25.64 -5.45 11.82
C PHE A 137 -25.71 -4.78 13.20
N ARG A 138 -24.57 -4.61 13.89
CA ARG A 138 -24.42 -4.13 15.27
C ARG A 138 -23.10 -3.38 15.44
N ARG A 139 -23.12 -2.29 16.22
CA ARG A 139 -21.96 -1.39 16.41
C ARG A 139 -20.69 -2.04 16.98
N TYR A 140 -20.85 -3.17 17.67
CA TYR A 140 -19.74 -3.93 18.24
C TYR A 140 -19.07 -4.87 17.24
N TYR A 141 -19.61 -5.05 16.03
CA TYR A 141 -18.88 -5.68 14.93
C TYR A 141 -18.26 -4.61 14.06
N ARG A 142 -17.06 -4.85 13.51
CA ARG A 142 -16.36 -3.92 12.62
C ARG A 142 -15.59 -4.65 11.53
N PHE A 143 -15.39 -3.96 10.41
CA PHE A 143 -14.52 -4.37 9.29
C PHE A 143 -13.33 -3.40 9.12
N ASP A 144 -13.24 -2.40 9.99
CA ASP A 144 -12.28 -1.31 9.93
C ASP A 144 -11.33 -1.33 11.14
N LEU A 145 -10.07 -0.97 10.90
CA LEU A 145 -9.01 -0.88 11.89
C LEU A 145 -9.33 0.25 12.86
N ALA A 146 -9.52 -0.07 14.13
CA ALA A 146 -10.00 0.87 15.13
C ALA A 146 -8.92 1.91 15.52
N GLY A 147 -8.91 3.06 14.85
CA GLY A 147 -8.08 4.21 15.23
C GLY A 147 -6.62 4.13 14.81
N GLU A 148 -6.19 3.03 14.22
CA GLU A 148 -4.90 2.87 13.55
C GLU A 148 -5.12 2.98 12.05
N SER A 149 -4.91 4.17 11.49
CA SER A 149 -4.84 4.28 10.03
C SER A 149 -3.56 3.57 9.57
N SER A 150 -3.71 2.44 8.90
CA SER A 150 -2.60 1.81 8.21
C SER A 150 -2.12 2.78 7.12
N PRO A 151 -0.82 3.12 7.05
CA PRO A 151 -0.29 3.91 5.93
C PRO A 151 -0.43 3.18 4.59
N VAL A 152 -0.74 1.88 4.63
CA VAL A 152 -0.86 0.96 3.48
C VAL A 152 -2.33 0.77 3.11
N THR A 153 -3.16 0.29 4.04
CA THR A 153 -4.56 -0.12 3.77
C THR A 153 -5.60 0.94 4.15
N GLY A 154 -5.19 2.03 4.80
CA GLY A 154 -6.09 3.05 5.32
C GLY A 154 -6.81 2.58 6.58
N ASN A 155 -8.10 2.94 6.71
CA ASN A 155 -8.90 2.57 7.89
C ASN A 155 -9.60 1.21 7.75
N PHE A 156 -9.66 0.62 6.55
CA PHE A 156 -10.43 -0.61 6.32
C PHE A 156 -9.48 -1.78 6.08
N ASN A 157 -9.84 -2.95 6.62
CA ASN A 157 -9.08 -4.17 6.45
C ASN A 157 -9.85 -5.12 5.53
N ILE A 158 -9.71 -4.87 4.22
CA ILE A 158 -10.30 -5.69 3.18
C ILE A 158 -9.17 -6.30 2.35
N ASP A 159 -9.05 -7.62 2.47
CA ASP A 159 -8.05 -8.41 1.79
C ASP A 159 -8.46 -8.75 0.36
N VAL A 160 -7.47 -8.90 -0.50
CA VAL A 160 -7.62 -9.46 -1.85
C VAL A 160 -6.99 -10.84 -1.88
N ASP A 161 -7.74 -11.83 -2.35
CA ASP A 161 -7.28 -13.21 -2.48
C ASP A 161 -7.99 -13.89 -3.67
N ARG A 162 -7.71 -15.18 -3.89
CA ARG A 162 -8.27 -15.96 -4.99
C ARG A 162 -8.63 -17.38 -4.55
N TYR A 163 -9.75 -17.86 -5.08
CA TYR A 163 -10.33 -19.15 -4.74
C TYR A 163 -10.74 -19.88 -6.03
N ARG A 164 -10.75 -21.21 -5.99
CA ARG A 164 -11.45 -22.03 -7.00
C ARG A 164 -12.88 -22.26 -6.52
N LEU A 165 -13.83 -21.48 -7.05
CA LEU A 165 -15.23 -21.51 -6.64
C LEU A 165 -16.09 -22.00 -7.81
N GLY A 166 -16.84 -23.09 -7.62
CA GLY A 166 -17.68 -23.64 -8.68
C GLY A 166 -16.89 -24.02 -9.94
N GLY A 167 -15.65 -24.48 -9.76
CA GLY A 167 -14.74 -24.87 -10.84
C GLY A 167 -14.03 -23.73 -11.55
N ARG A 168 -14.28 -22.46 -11.20
CA ARG A 168 -13.62 -21.28 -11.81
C ARG A 168 -12.61 -20.65 -10.86
N TYR A 169 -11.52 -20.13 -11.41
CA TYR A 169 -10.54 -19.36 -10.64
C TYR A 169 -11.02 -17.92 -10.51
N ARG A 170 -11.37 -17.52 -9.28
CA ARG A 170 -12.04 -16.24 -9.00
C ARG A 170 -11.25 -15.46 -7.97
N GLN A 171 -10.95 -14.21 -8.32
CA GLN A 171 -10.45 -13.23 -7.38
C GLN A 171 -11.62 -12.70 -6.53
N VAL A 172 -11.39 -12.60 -5.23
CA VAL A 172 -12.36 -12.15 -4.24
C VAL A 172 -11.74 -11.09 -3.34
N MET A 173 -12.61 -10.31 -2.71
CA MET A 173 -12.25 -9.44 -1.60
C MET A 173 -13.01 -9.87 -0.36
N LEU A 174 -12.31 -9.96 0.76
CA LEU A 174 -12.89 -10.43 2.01
C LEU A 174 -12.46 -9.58 3.21
N GLY A 175 -13.33 -9.50 4.20
CA GLY A 175 -13.06 -8.83 5.47
C GLY A 175 -13.64 -9.63 6.63
N ALA A 176 -12.89 -9.72 7.73
CA ALA A 176 -13.35 -10.34 8.96
C ALA A 176 -14.34 -9.43 9.69
N ARG A 177 -15.42 -10.03 10.22
CA ARG A 177 -16.34 -9.34 11.12
C ARG A 177 -15.82 -9.43 12.55
N GLU A 178 -14.93 -8.53 12.90
CA GLU A 178 -14.25 -8.54 14.18
C GLU A 178 -15.05 -7.86 15.30
N LEU A 179 -14.78 -8.26 16.54
CA LEU A 179 -15.42 -7.68 17.72
C LEU A 179 -14.66 -6.43 18.19
N TYR A 180 -15.40 -5.34 18.35
CA TYR A 180 -14.94 -4.07 18.89
C TYR A 180 -15.77 -3.69 20.13
N THR A 181 -15.26 -4.04 21.31
CA THR A 181 -15.97 -3.85 22.59
C THR A 181 -16.30 -2.38 22.93
N PRO A 182 -15.53 -1.35 22.53
CA PRO A 182 -15.95 0.05 22.74
C PRO A 182 -17.17 0.45 21.90
N GLY A 183 -17.57 -0.38 20.92
CA GLY A 183 -18.81 -0.20 20.16
C GLY A 183 -20.08 -0.63 20.91
N LEU A 184 -19.94 -1.24 22.10
CA LEU A 184 -21.07 -1.54 22.98
C LEU A 184 -21.65 -0.25 23.59
N PRO A 185 -22.97 -0.20 23.87
CA PRO A 185 -23.54 0.88 24.67
C PRO A 185 -22.79 1.06 25.99
N GLU A 186 -22.61 2.30 26.44
CA GLU A 186 -21.81 2.61 27.64
C GLU A 186 -22.27 1.82 28.88
N GLN A 187 -23.57 1.65 29.06
CA GLN A 187 -24.16 0.87 30.15
C GLN A 187 -23.87 -0.64 30.05
N ALA A 188 -23.58 -1.12 28.84
CA ALA A 188 -23.23 -2.51 28.56
C ALA A 188 -21.71 -2.75 28.50
N GLN A 189 -20.88 -1.71 28.67
CA GLN A 189 -19.41 -1.82 28.76
C GLN A 189 -18.96 -2.26 30.18
N THR A 190 -19.64 -3.23 30.76
CA THR A 190 -19.26 -3.81 32.06
C THR A 190 -18.10 -4.80 31.88
N TRP A 191 -17.36 -5.05 32.96
CA TRP A 191 -16.27 -6.03 32.94
C TRP A 191 -16.77 -7.42 32.52
N GLN A 192 -17.94 -7.87 33.02
CA GLN A 192 -18.52 -9.16 32.63
C GLN A 192 -18.79 -9.20 31.12
N ASN A 193 -19.38 -8.14 30.56
CA ASN A 193 -19.69 -8.10 29.13
C ASN A 193 -18.42 -8.08 28.27
N GLN A 194 -17.44 -7.26 28.62
CA GLN A 194 -16.21 -7.12 27.83
C GLN A 194 -15.27 -8.32 27.95
N ARG A 195 -15.30 -9.05 29.07
CA ARG A 195 -14.33 -10.10 29.37
C ARG A 195 -14.89 -11.52 29.32
N LEU A 196 -16.20 -11.70 29.55
CA LEU A 196 -16.84 -13.03 29.65
C LEU A 196 -17.91 -13.27 28.58
N GLN A 197 -18.68 -12.23 28.20
CA GLN A 197 -19.81 -12.42 27.28
C GLN A 197 -19.45 -12.11 25.83
N TYR A 198 -18.96 -10.92 25.52
CA TYR A 198 -18.53 -10.51 24.18
C TYR A 198 -17.06 -10.86 24.01
N THR A 199 -16.78 -12.11 23.64
CA THR A 199 -15.42 -12.64 23.59
C THR A 199 -14.85 -12.75 22.18
N HIS A 200 -15.67 -12.81 21.13
CA HIS A 200 -15.23 -13.09 19.77
C HIS A 200 -16.01 -12.31 18.70
N GLY A 201 -15.37 -12.11 17.54
CA GLY A 201 -16.02 -11.69 16.29
C GLY A 201 -16.73 -12.86 15.60
N TYR A 202 -17.44 -12.62 14.50
CA TYR A 202 -18.31 -13.62 13.89
C TYR A 202 -18.27 -13.63 12.35
N GLY A 203 -17.45 -14.52 11.79
CA GLY A 203 -17.40 -14.83 10.37
C GLY A 203 -16.66 -13.80 9.53
N ALA A 204 -16.74 -13.99 8.21
CA ALA A 204 -16.19 -13.08 7.21
C ALA A 204 -17.25 -12.72 6.18
N VAL A 205 -17.07 -11.57 5.54
CA VAL A 205 -17.85 -11.17 4.36
C VAL A 205 -16.93 -11.26 3.15
N MET A 206 -17.39 -11.89 2.08
CA MET A 206 -16.61 -12.12 0.86
C MET A 206 -17.44 -11.72 -0.35
N SER A 207 -16.84 -10.97 -1.27
CA SER A 207 -17.44 -10.53 -2.53
C SER A 207 -16.50 -10.79 -3.70
N PRO A 208 -17.02 -11.17 -4.88
CA PRO A 208 -16.21 -11.16 -6.09
C PRO A 208 -15.74 -9.74 -6.41
N VAL A 209 -14.54 -9.63 -6.97
CA VAL A 209 -13.95 -8.31 -7.24
C VAL A 209 -14.57 -7.54 -8.39
N ASN A 210 -15.35 -8.21 -9.25
CA ASN A 210 -15.80 -7.71 -10.55
C ASN A 210 -17.33 -7.61 -10.71
N GLU A 211 -18.12 -7.98 -9.68
CA GLU A 211 -19.58 -7.99 -9.78
C GLU A 211 -20.23 -6.87 -8.96
N VAL A 212 -21.22 -6.23 -9.57
CA VAL A 212 -22.13 -5.25 -8.97
C VAL A 212 -23.57 -5.68 -9.21
N ASP A 213 -24.47 -5.36 -8.29
CA ASP A 213 -25.91 -5.51 -8.48
C ASP A 213 -26.52 -4.30 -9.22
N VAL A 214 -27.85 -4.22 -9.24
CA VAL A 214 -28.59 -3.14 -9.92
C VAL A 214 -28.48 -1.79 -9.21
N ASP A 215 -28.16 -1.82 -7.91
CA ASP A 215 -28.03 -0.64 -7.05
C ASP A 215 -26.55 -0.19 -6.95
N GLY A 216 -25.64 -0.82 -7.70
CA GLY A 216 -24.21 -0.52 -7.66
C GLY A 216 -23.51 -1.06 -6.41
N LEU A 217 -24.12 -2.01 -5.70
CA LEU A 217 -23.59 -2.66 -4.50
C LEU A 217 -22.91 -4.00 -4.83
N PRO A 218 -21.99 -4.49 -3.99
CA PRO A 218 -21.28 -5.74 -4.24
C PRO A 218 -22.23 -6.92 -4.07
N ARG A 219 -22.05 -7.94 -4.92
CA ARG A 219 -22.63 -9.27 -4.64
C ARG A 219 -21.82 -9.97 -3.55
N TYR A 220 -22.44 -10.91 -2.85
CA TYR A 220 -21.77 -11.65 -1.77
C TYR A 220 -21.64 -13.14 -2.09
N PHE A 221 -20.48 -13.71 -1.74
CA PHE A 221 -20.21 -15.14 -1.67
C PHE A 221 -20.26 -15.66 -0.23
N LEU A 222 -19.86 -14.83 0.73
CA LEU A 222 -20.09 -15.00 2.17
C LEU A 222 -20.71 -13.73 2.74
N SER A 223 -21.81 -13.85 3.46
CA SER A 223 -22.51 -12.70 4.08
C SER A 223 -23.45 -13.14 5.19
N GLU A 224 -24.15 -12.17 5.78
CA GLU A 224 -25.21 -12.36 6.77
C GLU A 224 -24.74 -12.86 8.16
N ILE A 225 -25.71 -12.93 9.07
CA ILE A 225 -25.61 -13.52 10.41
C ILE A 225 -26.88 -14.36 10.66
N PRO A 226 -26.80 -15.69 10.82
CA PRO A 226 -25.61 -16.53 10.73
C PRO A 226 -24.97 -16.49 9.32
N VAL A 227 -23.68 -16.82 9.20
CA VAL A 227 -22.96 -16.72 7.92
C VAL A 227 -23.59 -17.67 6.90
N GLN A 228 -23.89 -17.14 5.72
CA GLN A 228 -24.38 -17.90 4.57
C GLN A 228 -23.30 -17.93 3.49
N ALA A 229 -23.01 -19.13 2.99
CA ALA A 229 -22.06 -19.34 1.91
C ALA A 229 -22.80 -19.70 0.61
N LYS A 230 -22.45 -19.00 -0.47
CA LYS A 230 -22.95 -19.31 -1.81
C LYS A 230 -22.31 -20.58 -2.38
N TYR A 231 -21.06 -20.85 -2.01
CA TYR A 231 -20.26 -21.97 -2.50
C TYR A 231 -19.79 -22.83 -1.32
N PRO A 232 -19.82 -24.16 -1.43
CA PRO A 232 -19.38 -25.07 -0.36
C PRO A 232 -17.89 -24.94 -0.04
N GLU A 233 -17.06 -24.52 -1.00
CA GLU A 233 -15.61 -24.37 -0.81
C GLU A 233 -15.23 -23.29 0.22
N VAL A 234 -16.14 -22.35 0.52
CA VAL A 234 -15.93 -21.25 1.49
C VAL A 234 -16.91 -21.32 2.66
N GLU A 235 -17.65 -22.42 2.81
CA GLU A 235 -18.58 -22.61 3.92
C GLU A 235 -17.85 -22.59 5.26
N LEU A 236 -18.34 -21.81 6.23
CA LEU A 236 -17.74 -21.69 7.57
C LEU A 236 -18.47 -22.58 8.57
N THR A 237 -17.79 -23.60 9.08
CA THR A 237 -18.29 -24.44 10.19
C THR A 237 -18.00 -23.80 11.55
N VAL A 238 -16.89 -23.07 11.66
CA VAL A 238 -16.47 -22.37 12.89
C VAL A 238 -16.25 -20.90 12.56
N PRO A 239 -17.31 -20.06 12.58
CA PRO A 239 -17.22 -18.65 12.22
C PRO A 239 -16.58 -17.78 13.33
N GLN A 240 -16.43 -18.28 14.55
CA GLN A 240 -15.99 -17.45 15.69
C GLN A 240 -14.53 -17.00 15.55
N ILE A 241 -14.29 -15.70 15.70
CA ILE A 241 -12.98 -15.05 15.64
C ILE A 241 -12.56 -14.62 17.04
N TYR A 242 -11.82 -15.49 17.73
CA TYR A 242 -11.24 -15.17 19.04
C TYR A 242 -9.93 -14.39 18.92
N PHE A 243 -9.20 -14.56 17.83
CA PHE A 243 -7.93 -13.91 17.52
C PHE A 243 -8.07 -13.22 16.17
N GLY A 244 -7.85 -11.91 16.17
CA GLY A 244 -8.00 -11.01 15.02
C GLY A 244 -7.33 -9.68 15.32
N GLU A 245 -7.34 -8.75 14.37
CA GLU A 245 -6.58 -7.50 14.44
C GLU A 245 -7.17 -6.45 15.39
N LEU A 246 -8.48 -6.52 15.66
CA LEU A 246 -9.15 -5.64 16.62
C LEU A 246 -9.18 -6.22 18.05
N THR A 247 -8.75 -7.47 18.21
CA THR A 247 -8.83 -8.19 19.49
C THR A 247 -7.65 -7.86 20.42
N SER A 248 -7.50 -6.61 20.85
CA SER A 248 -6.40 -6.20 21.73
C SER A 248 -6.55 -6.70 23.18
N GLU A 249 -7.80 -6.77 23.65
CA GLU A 249 -8.17 -7.02 25.05
C GLU A 249 -8.20 -8.51 25.41
N HIS A 250 -7.72 -8.87 26.62
CA HIS A 250 -7.85 -10.24 27.12
C HIS A 250 -9.30 -10.60 27.45
N VAL A 251 -9.67 -11.86 27.26
CA VAL A 251 -10.99 -12.43 27.60
C VAL A 251 -10.85 -13.76 28.30
N PHE A 252 -11.90 -14.19 28.98
CA PHE A 252 -12.00 -15.48 29.62
C PHE A 252 -13.06 -16.33 28.93
N VAL A 253 -12.69 -17.57 28.65
CA VAL A 253 -13.55 -18.53 27.96
C VAL A 253 -13.70 -19.80 28.79
N GLY A 254 -14.76 -20.56 28.54
CA GLY A 254 -15.12 -21.71 29.37
C GLY A 254 -15.45 -21.29 30.80
N THR A 255 -16.19 -20.19 30.97
CA THR A 255 -16.61 -19.65 32.27
C THR A 255 -18.00 -20.18 32.64
N ARG A 256 -18.55 -19.84 33.81
CA ARG A 256 -19.94 -20.19 34.14
C ARG A 256 -20.96 -19.43 33.30
N GLN A 257 -20.58 -18.26 32.79
CA GLN A 257 -21.38 -17.47 31.88
C GLN A 257 -21.14 -17.93 30.44
N ASP A 258 -22.22 -18.12 29.69
CA ASP A 258 -22.14 -18.42 28.27
C ASP A 258 -21.76 -17.18 27.46
N GLU A 259 -21.07 -17.41 26.36
CA GLU A 259 -20.54 -16.36 25.49
C GLU A 259 -21.61 -15.96 24.48
N PHE A 260 -21.70 -14.68 24.16
CA PHE A 260 -22.55 -14.21 23.08
C PHE A 260 -21.97 -14.66 21.73
N ASP A 261 -22.77 -15.34 20.90
CA ASP A 261 -22.36 -15.81 19.57
C ASP A 261 -22.81 -14.81 18.49
N TYR A 262 -24.12 -14.67 18.32
CA TYR A 262 -24.69 -13.74 17.35
C TYR A 262 -26.17 -13.39 17.64
N PRO A 263 -26.68 -12.25 17.13
CA PRO A 263 -28.10 -11.90 17.29
C PRO A 263 -28.99 -12.74 16.36
N ALA A 264 -30.02 -13.39 16.89
CA ALA A 264 -31.02 -14.14 16.14
C ALA A 264 -32.42 -13.55 16.35
N GLY A 265 -32.72 -12.47 15.61
CA GLY A 265 -33.98 -11.74 15.76
C GLY A 265 -34.04 -11.00 17.10
N THR A 266 -34.98 -11.38 17.97
CA THR A 266 -35.16 -10.82 19.33
C THR A 266 -34.38 -11.58 20.41
N VAL A 267 -33.81 -12.75 20.09
CA VAL A 267 -33.08 -13.59 21.03
C VAL A 267 -31.60 -13.64 20.62
N ASN A 268 -30.70 -13.61 21.59
CA ASN A 268 -29.28 -13.80 21.34
C ASN A 268 -28.97 -15.29 21.34
N LYS A 269 -28.16 -15.74 20.37
CA LYS A 269 -27.55 -17.06 20.43
C LYS A 269 -26.30 -17.00 21.29
N GLU A 270 -26.14 -18.03 22.08
CA GLU A 270 -25.03 -18.19 23.00
C GLU A 270 -24.21 -19.40 22.58
N THR A 271 -22.91 -19.35 22.87
CA THR A 271 -21.96 -20.39 22.58
C THR A 271 -21.00 -20.56 23.75
N ARG A 272 -20.22 -21.64 23.70
CA ARG A 272 -19.18 -21.93 24.67
C ARG A 272 -17.93 -22.38 23.94
N TYR A 273 -16.81 -21.74 24.23
CA TYR A 273 -15.55 -22.09 23.62
C TYR A 273 -15.18 -23.56 23.85
N ALA A 274 -15.01 -24.30 22.76
CA ALA A 274 -14.64 -25.71 22.74
C ALA A 274 -13.16 -25.93 22.34
N GLY A 275 -12.43 -24.84 22.08
CA GLY A 275 -11.04 -24.90 21.62
C GLY A 275 -10.03 -25.15 22.72
N THR A 276 -8.76 -25.22 22.31
CA THR A 276 -7.64 -25.47 23.21
C THR A 276 -6.79 -24.22 23.48
N GLY A 277 -7.14 -23.09 22.88
CA GLY A 277 -6.42 -21.83 22.97
C GLY A 277 -6.29 -21.28 24.40
N GLY A 278 -5.33 -20.37 24.56
CA GLY A 278 -5.06 -19.68 25.82
C GLY A 278 -4.50 -20.54 26.94
N VAL A 279 -4.41 -19.95 28.13
CA VAL A 279 -3.82 -20.57 29.32
C VAL A 279 -4.93 -20.89 30.32
N ARG A 280 -4.93 -22.07 30.94
CA ARG A 280 -5.89 -22.40 32.00
C ARG A 280 -5.63 -21.54 33.23
N LEU A 281 -6.68 -20.99 33.84
CA LEU A 281 -6.59 -20.18 35.05
C LEU A 281 -6.11 -21.01 36.24
N GLY A 282 -6.59 -22.23 36.39
CA GLY A 282 -6.24 -23.10 37.51
C GLY A 282 -6.70 -22.53 38.86
N GLY A 283 -5.92 -22.77 39.92
CA GLY A 283 -6.28 -22.36 41.28
C GLY A 283 -6.22 -20.85 41.54
N THR A 284 -6.57 -20.47 42.77
CA THR A 284 -6.61 -19.07 43.23
C THR A 284 -5.26 -18.36 43.15
N LEU A 285 -4.15 -19.06 43.39
CA LEU A 285 -2.81 -18.49 43.27
C LEU A 285 -2.49 -18.06 41.83
N ASN A 286 -2.77 -18.92 40.85
CA ASN A 286 -2.56 -18.59 39.43
C ASN A 286 -3.45 -17.43 39.00
N ARG A 287 -4.70 -17.37 39.49
CA ARG A 287 -5.58 -16.20 39.28
C ARG A 287 -4.97 -14.93 39.89
N ALA A 288 -4.41 -14.98 41.08
CA ALA A 288 -3.75 -13.80 41.67
C ALA A 288 -2.57 -13.31 40.82
N LEU A 289 -1.73 -14.23 40.31
CA LEU A 289 -0.59 -13.88 39.45
C LEU A 289 -1.02 -13.28 38.11
N TRP A 290 -2.04 -13.87 37.47
CA TRP A 290 -2.61 -13.31 36.24
C TRP A 290 -3.25 -11.94 36.47
N SER A 291 -3.84 -11.70 37.65
CA SER A 291 -4.49 -10.44 38.02
C SER A 291 -3.46 -9.33 38.09
N ILE A 292 -2.31 -9.61 38.71
CA ILE A 292 -1.17 -8.69 38.76
C ILE A 292 -0.62 -8.46 37.34
N ARG A 293 -0.43 -9.52 36.55
CA ARG A 293 0.16 -9.42 35.20
C ARG A 293 -0.68 -8.60 34.22
N LEU A 294 -2.00 -8.66 34.34
CA LEU A 294 -2.93 -8.00 33.43
C LEU A 294 -3.58 -6.74 34.01
N GLY A 295 -3.32 -6.44 35.29
CA GLY A 295 -3.96 -5.32 35.98
C GLY A 295 -5.47 -5.51 36.15
N ASP A 296 -5.97 -6.76 36.18
CA ASP A 296 -7.39 -7.08 36.25
C ASP A 296 -7.75 -7.63 37.63
N THR A 297 -8.21 -6.76 38.53
CA THR A 297 -8.60 -7.12 39.91
C THR A 297 -9.91 -7.90 39.97
N ASN A 298 -10.83 -7.65 39.03
CA ASN A 298 -12.13 -8.34 38.97
C ASN A 298 -11.96 -9.84 38.65
N MET A 299 -10.91 -10.20 37.91
CA MET A 299 -10.58 -11.60 37.67
C MET A 299 -10.29 -12.39 38.96
N LEU A 300 -9.78 -11.77 40.03
CA LEU A 300 -9.58 -12.45 41.31
C LEU A 300 -10.91 -12.68 42.05
N LEU A 301 -11.85 -11.73 41.93
CA LEU A 301 -13.08 -11.68 42.71
C LEU A 301 -14.28 -12.33 42.03
N SER A 302 -14.27 -12.46 40.70
CA SER A 302 -15.40 -13.01 39.93
C SER A 302 -15.67 -14.48 40.28
N GLY A 303 -16.93 -14.77 40.61
CA GLY A 303 -17.44 -16.12 40.84
C GLY A 303 -17.74 -16.91 39.57
N ASP A 304 -17.70 -16.26 38.40
CA ASP A 304 -17.98 -16.89 37.10
C ASP A 304 -16.76 -17.65 36.55
N LEU A 305 -15.57 -17.31 37.04
CA LEU A 305 -14.33 -17.97 36.65
C LEU A 305 -14.10 -19.26 37.45
N THR A 306 -13.90 -20.35 36.72
CA THR A 306 -13.60 -21.66 37.27
C THR A 306 -12.12 -22.02 37.06
N PRO A 307 -11.59 -23.04 37.75
CA PRO A 307 -10.23 -23.52 37.50
C PRO A 307 -9.98 -23.98 36.05
N ASP A 308 -11.02 -24.44 35.36
CA ASP A 308 -10.95 -24.90 33.98
C ASP A 308 -11.09 -23.77 32.95
N SER A 309 -11.55 -22.59 33.39
CA SER A 309 -11.65 -21.41 32.54
C SER A 309 -10.28 -21.01 32.00
N ARG A 310 -10.25 -20.52 30.78
CA ARG A 310 -9.02 -20.17 30.07
C ARG A 310 -8.94 -18.68 29.82
N ILE A 311 -7.74 -18.15 29.92
CA ILE A 311 -7.44 -16.78 29.56
C ILE A 311 -6.88 -16.72 28.14
N LEU A 312 -7.56 -15.98 27.27
CA LEU A 312 -7.09 -15.63 25.95
C LEU A 312 -6.50 -14.22 26.04
N PHE A 313 -5.19 -14.09 25.85
CA PHE A 313 -4.47 -12.81 25.92
C PHE A 313 -3.57 -12.61 24.71
N ARG A 314 -3.17 -11.35 24.47
CA ARG A 314 -2.39 -10.94 23.29
C ARG A 314 -3.07 -11.40 22.00
N ARG A 315 -4.38 -11.15 21.89
CA ARG A 315 -5.19 -11.79 20.85
C ARG A 315 -5.00 -11.16 19.47
N ASP A 316 -4.59 -9.89 19.45
CA ASP A 316 -4.07 -9.19 18.27
C ASP A 316 -2.96 -9.99 17.58
N ILE A 317 -3.13 -10.22 16.28
CA ILE A 317 -2.29 -11.08 15.45
C ILE A 317 -0.85 -10.54 15.41
N ARG A 318 -0.69 -9.23 15.21
CA ARG A 318 0.61 -8.57 15.05
C ARG A 318 1.45 -8.72 16.32
N SER A 319 0.91 -8.34 17.47
CA SER A 319 1.57 -8.46 18.77
C SER A 319 1.84 -9.91 19.15
N ARG A 320 0.95 -10.85 18.81
CA ARG A 320 1.10 -12.28 19.07
C ARG A 320 2.29 -12.86 18.34
N VAL A 321 2.39 -12.63 17.04
CA VAL A 321 3.45 -13.14 16.19
C VAL A 321 4.78 -12.47 16.54
N ALA A 322 4.79 -11.14 16.71
CA ALA A 322 5.99 -10.40 17.12
C ALA A 322 6.55 -10.85 18.48
N ALA A 323 5.69 -11.23 19.42
CA ALA A 323 6.14 -11.75 20.71
C ALA A 323 6.78 -13.15 20.64
N LEU A 324 6.44 -13.96 19.63
CA LEU A 324 7.01 -15.30 19.43
C LEU A 324 8.34 -15.25 18.69
N ALA A 325 8.49 -14.33 17.73
CA ALA A 325 9.71 -14.16 16.95
C ALA A 325 10.05 -12.66 16.76
N PRO A 326 10.55 -12.01 17.83
CA PRO A 326 10.86 -10.57 17.84
C PRO A 326 12.09 -10.18 17.01
N PHE A 327 12.86 -11.18 16.56
CA PHE A 327 14.05 -11.00 15.74
C PHE A 327 13.74 -10.86 14.23
N LEU A 328 12.47 -11.06 13.83
CA LEU A 328 11.97 -10.80 12.48
C LEU A 328 11.27 -9.44 12.43
N GLY A 329 11.39 -8.76 11.30
CA GLY A 329 10.46 -7.69 10.94
C GLY A 329 9.15 -8.31 10.49
N TRP A 330 8.02 -7.75 10.88
CA TRP A 330 6.71 -8.27 10.51
C TRP A 330 5.99 -7.32 9.57
N ASP A 331 5.14 -7.88 8.72
CA ASP A 331 4.26 -7.14 7.82
C ASP A 331 3.27 -6.26 8.58
N ALA A 332 2.84 -5.14 7.99
CA ALA A 332 1.86 -4.27 8.66
C ALA A 332 0.42 -4.82 8.60
N ASP A 333 0.13 -5.68 7.62
CA ASP A 333 -1.23 -6.05 7.21
C ASP A 333 -1.36 -7.59 7.09
N PRO A 334 -1.69 -8.29 8.19
CA PRO A 334 -2.09 -9.70 8.14
C PRO A 334 -3.31 -9.87 7.23
N TYR A 335 -3.43 -11.03 6.57
CA TYR A 335 -4.58 -11.31 5.71
C TYR A 335 -5.37 -12.53 6.08
N LEU A 336 -6.68 -12.43 5.90
CA LEU A 336 -7.62 -13.48 6.21
C LEU A 336 -7.71 -14.50 5.06
N VAL A 337 -7.75 -15.78 5.44
CA VAL A 337 -7.95 -16.92 4.55
C VAL A 337 -9.05 -17.82 5.13
N VAL A 338 -9.97 -18.23 4.26
CA VAL A 338 -10.99 -19.24 4.57
C VAL A 338 -10.50 -20.59 4.09
N ASP A 339 -10.25 -21.54 4.99
CA ASP A 339 -9.82 -22.89 4.61
C ASP A 339 -10.44 -23.95 5.53
N GLY A 340 -10.95 -25.03 4.94
CA GLY A 340 -11.49 -26.18 5.69
C GLY A 340 -12.57 -25.83 6.73
N GLY A 341 -13.43 -24.84 6.44
CA GLY A 341 -14.49 -24.40 7.33
C GLY A 341 -14.06 -23.50 8.49
N ARG A 342 -12.82 -23.01 8.45
CA ARG A 342 -12.21 -22.20 9.52
C ARG A 342 -11.54 -20.96 8.93
N LEU A 343 -11.25 -20.01 9.81
CA LEU A 343 -10.58 -18.76 9.48
C LEU A 343 -9.14 -18.77 9.97
N PHE A 344 -8.21 -18.37 9.10
CA PHE A 344 -6.79 -18.27 9.39
C PHE A 344 -6.27 -16.91 8.97
N TRP A 345 -5.39 -16.34 9.78
CA TRP A 345 -4.62 -15.15 9.43
C TRP A 345 -3.24 -15.58 8.94
N ILE A 346 -2.80 -15.04 7.82
CA ILE A 346 -1.43 -15.22 7.35
C ILE A 346 -0.72 -13.88 7.42
N MET A 347 0.52 -13.89 7.91
CA MET A 347 1.34 -12.70 8.10
C MET A 347 2.76 -12.94 7.64
N ASP A 348 3.33 -11.98 6.93
CA ASP A 348 4.66 -12.11 6.34
C ASP A 348 5.76 -11.66 7.31
N GLY A 349 6.84 -12.44 7.36
CA GLY A 349 7.99 -12.25 8.23
C GLY A 349 9.26 -11.99 7.43
N TYR A 350 9.87 -10.86 7.69
CA TYR A 350 11.05 -10.35 7.00
C TYR A 350 12.32 -10.49 7.84
N THR A 351 13.39 -10.96 7.23
CA THR A 351 14.74 -10.75 7.75
C THR A 351 15.31 -9.47 7.20
N THR A 352 15.76 -8.59 8.10
CA THR A 352 16.26 -7.25 7.74
C THR A 352 17.61 -6.98 8.40
N THR A 353 18.45 -6.19 7.74
CA THR A 353 19.66 -5.62 8.34
C THR A 353 20.02 -4.30 7.68
N ASP A 354 20.77 -3.45 8.39
CA ASP A 354 21.40 -2.22 7.92
C ASP A 354 22.92 -2.41 7.63
N ARG A 355 23.42 -3.64 7.76
CA ARG A 355 24.87 -3.95 7.68
C ARG A 355 25.29 -4.70 6.41
N TYR A 356 24.45 -4.79 5.39
CA TYR A 356 24.83 -5.44 4.14
C TYR A 356 25.83 -4.59 3.34
N PRO A 357 27.05 -5.07 3.06
CA PRO A 357 28.10 -4.26 2.45
C PRO A 357 27.70 -3.71 1.07
N TYR A 358 28.00 -2.43 0.81
CA TYR A 358 27.73 -1.73 -0.45
C TYR A 358 26.27 -1.67 -0.90
N SER A 359 25.32 -2.22 -0.14
CA SER A 359 23.90 -2.11 -0.49
C SER A 359 23.33 -0.75 -0.09
N ARG A 360 22.45 -0.21 -0.92
CA ARG A 360 21.77 1.06 -0.72
C ARG A 360 20.82 1.01 0.48
N PRO A 361 21.00 1.87 1.50
CA PRO A 361 20.01 2.03 2.57
C PRO A 361 18.71 2.63 2.04
N THR A 362 17.59 1.96 2.32
CA THR A 362 16.25 2.30 1.86
C THR A 362 15.30 2.37 3.07
N PRO A 363 14.41 3.37 3.16
CA PRO A 363 13.40 3.41 4.21
C PRO A 363 12.38 2.28 4.02
N VAL A 364 12.06 1.59 5.11
CA VAL A 364 11.08 0.50 5.18
C VAL A 364 10.14 0.80 6.35
N LEU A 365 8.83 0.63 6.13
CA LEU A 365 7.80 0.72 7.16
C LEU A 365 7.70 -0.62 7.89
N GLY A 366 7.65 -0.61 9.23
CA GLY A 366 7.44 -1.81 10.05
C GLY A 366 5.99 -1.97 10.50
N ALA A 367 5.67 -3.14 11.05
CA ALA A 367 4.33 -3.52 11.50
C ALA A 367 3.67 -2.55 12.51
N PHE A 368 4.47 -1.79 13.26
CA PHE A 368 3.99 -0.86 14.28
C PHE A 368 4.15 0.61 13.86
N GLY A 369 4.29 0.86 12.56
CA GLY A 369 4.37 2.21 11.97
C GLY A 369 5.75 2.85 12.03
N GLU A 370 6.78 2.15 12.52
CA GLU A 370 8.14 2.65 12.56
C GLU A 370 8.79 2.67 11.17
N VAL A 371 9.46 3.77 10.82
CA VAL A 371 10.26 3.85 9.58
C VAL A 371 11.72 3.58 9.92
N ARG A 372 12.27 2.48 9.39
CA ARG A 372 13.66 2.07 9.60
C ARG A 372 14.42 2.07 8.28
N ARG A 373 15.69 2.48 8.30
CA ARG A 373 16.56 2.40 7.11
C ARG A 373 17.31 1.09 7.11
N MET A 374 16.93 0.19 6.22
CA MET A 374 17.57 -1.12 6.04
C MET A 374 18.28 -1.15 4.69
N ASN A 375 19.29 -1.99 4.53
CA ASN A 375 19.97 -2.24 3.26
C ASN A 375 19.92 -3.72 2.84
N TYR A 376 19.06 -4.51 3.48
CA TYR A 376 18.77 -5.91 3.17
C TYR A 376 17.37 -6.24 3.66
N MET A 377 16.61 -6.97 2.85
CA MET A 377 15.27 -7.43 3.21
C MET A 377 14.91 -8.69 2.42
N ARG A 378 14.45 -9.74 3.12
CA ARG A 378 13.93 -10.99 2.51
C ARG A 378 12.64 -11.42 3.19
N ASN A 379 11.66 -11.84 2.41
CA ASN A 379 10.45 -12.52 2.90
C ASN A 379 10.81 -13.98 3.21
N ALA A 380 11.33 -14.20 4.41
CA ALA A 380 11.91 -15.47 4.81
C ALA A 380 10.92 -16.38 5.56
N VAL A 381 9.92 -15.82 6.22
CA VAL A 381 9.01 -16.57 7.11
C VAL A 381 7.56 -16.20 6.82
N LYS A 382 6.66 -17.18 6.90
CA LYS A 382 5.20 -16.98 6.90
C LYS A 382 4.64 -17.43 8.23
N ALA A 383 3.91 -16.58 8.92
CA ALA A 383 3.18 -16.95 10.13
C ALA A 383 1.73 -17.25 9.77
N VAL A 384 1.21 -18.38 10.23
CA VAL A 384 -0.21 -18.71 10.14
C VAL A 384 -0.78 -18.72 11.55
N VAL A 385 -1.86 -17.98 11.77
CA VAL A 385 -2.57 -17.89 13.05
C VAL A 385 -4.00 -18.39 12.88
N ASP A 386 -4.37 -19.42 13.63
CA ASP A 386 -5.74 -19.91 13.72
C ASP A 386 -6.62 -18.87 14.44
N ALA A 387 -7.65 -18.33 13.77
CA ALA A 387 -8.49 -17.27 14.34
C ALA A 387 -9.32 -17.74 15.55
N TYR A 388 -9.52 -19.05 15.73
CA TYR A 388 -10.27 -19.64 16.84
C TYR A 388 -9.37 -20.03 18.02
N ASN A 389 -8.23 -20.68 17.75
CA ASN A 389 -7.32 -21.16 18.81
C ASN A 389 -6.19 -20.18 19.15
N GLY A 390 -5.83 -19.28 18.22
CA GLY A 390 -4.67 -18.42 18.34
C GLY A 390 -3.35 -19.18 18.25
N THR A 391 -3.37 -20.41 17.74
CA THR A 391 -2.18 -21.22 17.49
C THR A 391 -1.41 -20.60 16.34
N VAL A 392 -0.13 -20.27 16.58
CA VAL A 392 0.76 -19.72 15.57
C VAL A 392 1.70 -20.81 15.07
N THR A 393 1.75 -21.01 13.76
CA THR A 393 2.76 -21.85 13.10
C THR A 393 3.61 -20.98 12.20
N LEU A 394 4.93 -20.96 12.44
CA LEU A 394 5.89 -20.25 11.61
C LEU A 394 6.44 -21.20 10.55
N TYR A 395 6.43 -20.78 9.29
CA TYR A 395 6.95 -21.54 8.16
C TYR A 395 8.14 -20.81 7.54
N LEU A 396 9.26 -21.51 7.38
CA LEU A 396 10.43 -21.01 6.67
C LEU A 396 10.17 -21.08 5.16
N ALA A 397 9.90 -19.93 4.55
CA ALA A 397 9.60 -19.77 3.13
C ALA A 397 10.86 -19.69 2.26
N ASP A 398 11.90 -19.00 2.73
CA ASP A 398 13.20 -18.93 2.04
C ASP A 398 14.29 -19.59 2.90
N PRO A 399 14.56 -20.90 2.71
CA PRO A 399 15.65 -21.57 3.42
C PRO A 399 17.04 -21.14 2.96
N SER A 400 17.16 -20.41 1.83
CA SER A 400 18.44 -19.89 1.33
C SER A 400 18.85 -18.58 1.99
N ASP A 401 17.95 -17.92 2.72
CA ASP A 401 18.27 -16.71 3.47
C ASP A 401 19.21 -17.02 4.65
N PRO A 402 20.42 -16.44 4.68
CA PRO A 402 21.40 -16.73 5.73
C PRO A 402 20.94 -16.31 7.13
N ILE A 403 20.14 -15.24 7.25
CA ILE A 403 19.69 -14.73 8.55
C ILE A 403 18.65 -15.69 9.16
N ALA A 404 17.63 -16.07 8.39
CA ALA A 404 16.61 -17.02 8.81
C ALA A 404 17.20 -18.41 9.06
N ALA A 405 18.15 -18.86 8.24
CA ALA A 405 18.85 -20.12 8.44
C ALA A 405 19.65 -20.15 9.76
N VAL A 406 20.18 -19.02 10.24
CA VAL A 406 20.82 -18.92 11.56
C VAL A 406 19.78 -19.00 12.67
N TRP A 407 18.68 -18.24 12.57
CA TRP A 407 17.62 -18.27 13.58
C TRP A 407 16.93 -19.63 13.70
N SER A 408 16.68 -20.30 12.58
CA SER A 408 16.14 -21.66 12.53
C SER A 408 17.05 -22.68 13.23
N ARG A 409 18.38 -22.48 13.16
CA ARG A 409 19.36 -23.31 13.88
C ARG A 409 19.43 -23.00 15.38
N ILE A 410 19.29 -21.74 15.77
CA ILE A 410 19.29 -21.32 17.18
C ILE A 410 18.04 -21.83 17.92
N PHE A 411 16.88 -21.86 17.24
CA PHE A 411 15.61 -22.32 17.81
C PHE A 411 15.03 -23.51 17.03
N PRO A 412 15.58 -24.73 17.20
CA PRO A 412 15.04 -25.92 16.54
C PRO A 412 13.56 -26.12 16.86
N GLY A 413 12.74 -26.34 15.84
CA GLY A 413 11.30 -26.56 15.98
C GLY A 413 10.43 -25.30 16.01
N LEU A 414 11.01 -24.10 16.13
CA LEU A 414 10.25 -22.84 16.06
C LEU A 414 9.67 -22.60 14.67
N MET A 415 10.41 -22.95 13.62
CA MET A 415 10.00 -22.78 12.22
C MET A 415 9.89 -24.14 11.53
N ALA A 416 8.74 -24.41 10.93
CA ALA A 416 8.51 -25.57 10.09
C ALA A 416 8.93 -25.28 8.63
N PRO A 417 9.35 -26.28 7.84
CA PRO A 417 9.50 -26.13 6.40
C PRO A 417 8.17 -25.74 5.74
N LEU A 418 8.22 -24.86 4.72
CA LEU A 418 7.02 -24.44 3.97
C LEU A 418 6.23 -25.62 3.39
N SER A 419 6.90 -26.72 3.04
CA SER A 419 6.26 -27.93 2.53
C SER A 419 5.33 -28.63 3.53
N ARG A 420 5.42 -28.35 4.83
CA ARG A 420 4.47 -28.84 5.84
C ARG A 420 3.20 -27.99 5.94
N MET A 421 3.14 -26.84 5.26
CA MET A 421 1.95 -26.02 5.23
C MET A 421 0.81 -26.76 4.52
N PRO A 422 -0.41 -26.82 5.10
CA PRO A 422 -1.56 -27.42 4.45
C PRO A 422 -1.76 -26.89 3.03
N ALA A 423 -2.17 -27.76 2.10
CA ALA A 423 -2.29 -27.40 0.68
C ALA A 423 -3.29 -26.27 0.43
N GLY A 424 -4.40 -26.24 1.18
CA GLY A 424 -5.39 -25.14 1.15
C GLY A 424 -4.71 -23.80 1.44
N LEU A 425 -4.16 -23.64 2.65
CA LEU A 425 -3.41 -22.43 3.05
C LEU A 425 -2.23 -22.08 2.14
N ARG A 426 -1.47 -23.07 1.65
CA ARG A 426 -0.35 -22.82 0.74
C ARG A 426 -0.82 -22.25 -0.60
N GLY A 427 -2.00 -22.65 -1.06
CA GLY A 427 -2.66 -22.08 -2.23
C GLY A 427 -3.10 -20.62 -2.03
N HIS A 428 -3.09 -20.12 -0.78
CA HIS A 428 -3.45 -18.75 -0.46
C HIS A 428 -2.23 -17.84 -0.21
N LEU A 429 -1.00 -18.33 -0.33
CA LEU A 429 0.19 -17.49 -0.15
C LEU A 429 0.25 -16.36 -1.17
N ARG A 430 0.44 -15.13 -0.70
CA ARG A 430 0.66 -13.95 -1.54
C ARG A 430 2.09 -13.43 -1.42
N TYR A 431 2.56 -12.77 -2.48
CA TYR A 431 3.84 -12.06 -2.43
C TYR A 431 3.66 -10.74 -1.67
N PRO A 432 4.45 -10.45 -0.64
CA PRO A 432 4.19 -9.33 0.26
C PRO A 432 4.25 -7.97 -0.44
N GLU A 433 3.27 -7.12 -0.16
CA GLU A 433 3.21 -5.77 -0.70
C GLU A 433 4.36 -4.89 -0.20
N ASP A 434 4.68 -4.94 1.10
CA ASP A 434 5.73 -4.10 1.69
C ASP A 434 7.11 -4.41 1.09
N LEU A 435 7.46 -5.70 0.96
CA LEU A 435 8.69 -6.10 0.28
C LEU A 435 8.68 -5.66 -1.20
N PHE A 436 7.57 -5.88 -1.90
CA PHE A 436 7.46 -5.54 -3.32
C PHE A 436 7.57 -4.04 -3.56
N ARG A 437 7.01 -3.20 -2.67
CA ARG A 437 7.17 -1.74 -2.71
C ARG A 437 8.62 -1.32 -2.59
N VAL A 438 9.35 -1.88 -1.62
CA VAL A 438 10.78 -1.62 -1.43
C VAL A 438 11.58 -2.06 -2.67
N GLN A 439 11.31 -3.27 -3.17
CA GLN A 439 11.96 -3.82 -4.36
C GLN A 439 11.72 -2.97 -5.60
N ARG A 440 10.46 -2.63 -5.87
CA ARG A 440 10.04 -1.76 -6.98
C ARG A 440 10.74 -0.41 -6.92
N ASP A 441 10.72 0.23 -5.75
CA ASP A 441 11.28 1.57 -5.56
C ASP A 441 12.81 1.57 -5.80
N ILE A 442 13.52 0.53 -5.35
CA ILE A 442 14.94 0.34 -5.65
C ILE A 442 15.14 0.06 -7.15
N TYR A 443 14.31 -0.79 -7.73
CA TYR A 443 14.43 -1.20 -9.13
C TYR A 443 14.25 -0.04 -10.13
N THR A 444 13.61 1.07 -9.73
CA THR A 444 13.52 2.29 -10.55
C THR A 444 14.87 2.78 -11.09
N ILE A 445 15.95 2.57 -10.34
CA ILE A 445 17.32 2.96 -10.71
C ILE A 445 18.20 1.73 -10.90
N TYR A 446 18.05 0.73 -10.04
CA TYR A 446 18.92 -0.45 -10.01
C TYR A 446 18.63 -1.50 -11.08
N HIS A 447 17.70 -1.24 -12.01
CA HIS A 447 17.54 -2.05 -13.22
C HIS A 447 18.62 -1.75 -14.29
N ILE A 448 19.43 -0.71 -14.07
CA ILE A 448 20.53 -0.27 -14.95
C ILE A 448 21.82 -0.94 -14.47
N ASP A 449 22.27 -1.96 -15.19
CA ASP A 449 23.44 -2.75 -14.80
C ASP A 449 24.78 -2.10 -15.20
N ASP A 450 24.79 -1.25 -16.23
CA ASP A 450 25.99 -0.56 -16.70
C ASP A 450 26.33 0.64 -15.78
N PRO A 451 27.50 0.66 -15.12
CA PRO A 451 27.90 1.76 -14.24
C PRO A 451 27.92 3.13 -14.91
N ARG A 452 28.22 3.21 -16.21
CA ARG A 452 28.27 4.46 -16.98
C ARG A 452 26.88 5.05 -17.16
N VAL A 453 25.93 4.20 -17.54
CA VAL A 453 24.52 4.60 -17.71
C VAL A 453 23.90 4.93 -16.35
N TYR A 454 24.20 4.12 -15.32
CA TYR A 454 23.75 4.35 -13.95
C TYR A 454 24.23 5.72 -13.41
N TYR A 455 25.49 6.08 -13.67
CA TYR A 455 26.05 7.37 -13.23
C TYR A 455 25.34 8.56 -13.88
N GLY A 456 24.96 8.44 -15.16
CA GLY A 456 24.22 9.48 -15.89
C GLY A 456 22.73 9.59 -15.52
N ARG A 457 22.12 8.50 -15.00
CA ARG A 457 20.68 8.41 -14.64
C ARG A 457 19.70 8.70 -15.80
N GLU A 458 20.16 8.63 -17.04
CA GLU A 458 19.33 8.97 -18.21
C GLU A 458 18.19 7.97 -18.45
N ASP A 459 18.40 6.68 -18.14
CA ASP A 459 17.41 5.60 -18.27
C ASP A 459 16.63 5.33 -16.97
N ALA A 460 16.69 6.23 -15.97
CA ALA A 460 16.00 6.02 -14.70
C ALA A 460 14.46 6.01 -14.86
N TRP A 461 13.80 5.11 -14.14
CA TRP A 461 12.35 5.04 -14.07
C TRP A 461 11.81 5.75 -12.83
N ALA A 462 10.49 5.87 -12.78
CA ALA A 462 9.72 6.33 -11.65
C ALA A 462 8.47 5.45 -11.51
N VAL A 463 8.01 5.33 -10.27
CA VAL A 463 6.67 4.83 -10.00
C VAL A 463 5.70 5.99 -10.30
N PRO A 464 4.69 5.79 -11.16
CA PRO A 464 3.74 6.85 -11.47
C PRO A 464 3.01 7.30 -10.20
N PRO A 465 2.71 8.60 -10.06
CA PRO A 465 1.82 9.07 -9.00
C PRO A 465 0.43 8.47 -9.23
N ASP A 466 -0.32 8.29 -8.15
CA ASP A 466 -1.72 7.86 -8.21
C ASP A 466 -2.53 8.91 -8.99
N PRO A 467 -3.11 8.55 -10.14
CA PRO A 467 -3.83 9.51 -10.98
C PRO A 467 -5.23 9.85 -10.45
N THR A 468 -5.73 9.08 -9.48
CA THR A 468 -7.10 9.14 -8.96
C THR A 468 -7.19 9.94 -7.66
N ASP A 469 -6.05 10.16 -7.00
CA ASP A 469 -5.96 11.04 -5.84
C ASP A 469 -6.25 12.50 -6.22
N SER A 470 -7.45 12.97 -5.85
CA SER A 470 -7.94 14.31 -6.13
C SER A 470 -7.51 15.36 -5.10
N ASP A 471 -7.07 14.95 -3.90
CA ASP A 471 -6.80 15.87 -2.78
C ASP A 471 -5.32 16.17 -2.58
N GLY A 472 -4.43 15.59 -3.41
CA GLY A 472 -2.99 15.71 -3.20
C GLY A 472 -2.57 15.10 -1.86
N SER A 473 -3.31 14.08 -1.41
CA SER A 473 -3.07 13.43 -0.13
C SER A 473 -1.66 12.82 -0.13
N VAL A 474 -0.94 13.10 0.94
CA VAL A 474 0.44 12.63 1.12
C VAL A 474 0.37 11.33 1.88
N THR A 475 0.99 10.26 1.36
CA THR A 475 1.17 9.02 2.15
C THR A 475 1.97 9.35 3.42
N PRO A 476 1.41 9.17 4.63
CA PRO A 476 2.14 9.42 5.86
C PRO A 476 3.41 8.57 5.93
N GLY A 477 4.53 9.17 6.37
CA GLY A 477 5.78 8.45 6.63
C GLY A 477 6.78 8.36 5.46
N LEU A 478 6.44 8.80 4.24
CA LEU A 478 7.34 8.78 3.06
C LEU A 478 7.57 10.17 2.43
N GLY A 479 7.68 11.22 3.24
CA GLY A 479 8.36 12.47 2.85
C GLY A 479 7.61 13.41 1.90
N GLY A 480 6.29 13.63 2.07
CA GLY A 480 5.62 14.77 1.43
C GLY A 480 5.35 14.63 -0.07
N GLN A 481 5.52 13.46 -0.66
CA GLN A 481 5.28 13.22 -2.08
C GLN A 481 3.82 12.86 -2.35
N ARG A 482 3.29 13.27 -3.52
CA ARG A 482 1.97 12.82 -4.02
C ARG A 482 1.87 11.30 -3.85
N SER A 483 0.72 10.81 -3.40
CA SER A 483 0.47 9.38 -3.28
C SER A 483 0.92 8.67 -4.55
N ARG A 484 1.81 7.68 -4.42
CA ARG A 484 2.29 6.87 -5.56
C ARG A 484 1.33 5.72 -5.78
N MET A 485 1.19 5.26 -7.02
CA MET A 485 0.37 4.07 -7.28
C MET A 485 0.84 2.90 -6.40
N MET A 486 -0.08 2.35 -5.62
CA MET A 486 0.16 1.14 -4.84
C MET A 486 0.27 -0.06 -5.78
N PRO A 487 1.08 -1.08 -5.44
CA PRO A 487 0.98 -2.34 -6.14
C PRO A 487 -0.40 -2.95 -5.90
N TYR A 488 -0.88 -3.77 -6.83
CA TYR A 488 -2.20 -4.38 -6.72
C TYR A 488 -2.19 -5.82 -7.21
N TYR A 489 -2.97 -6.66 -6.53
CA TYR A 489 -3.14 -8.04 -6.92
C TYR A 489 -4.14 -8.20 -8.06
N VAL A 490 -3.80 -9.06 -9.01
CA VAL A 490 -4.65 -9.42 -10.14
C VAL A 490 -4.51 -10.90 -10.47
N VAL A 491 -5.62 -11.55 -10.78
CA VAL A 491 -5.63 -12.86 -11.45
C VAL A 491 -5.57 -12.61 -12.95
N MET A 492 -4.47 -13.00 -13.59
CA MET A 492 -4.33 -12.85 -15.03
C MET A 492 -3.47 -13.95 -15.65
N ARG A 493 -3.63 -14.16 -16.96
CA ARG A 493 -2.69 -14.97 -17.73
C ARG A 493 -1.50 -14.11 -18.14
N LEU A 494 -0.32 -14.46 -17.61
CA LEU A 494 0.92 -13.78 -17.98
C LEU A 494 1.26 -13.96 -19.47
N PRO A 495 1.89 -12.98 -20.12
CA PRO A 495 2.32 -13.12 -21.51
C PRO A 495 3.23 -14.35 -21.71
N GLY A 496 2.87 -15.23 -22.64
CA GLY A 496 3.61 -16.47 -22.92
C GLY A 496 3.22 -17.66 -22.04
N GLU A 497 2.46 -17.44 -20.97
CA GLU A 497 1.94 -18.51 -20.10
C GLU A 497 0.58 -19.02 -20.58
N LYS A 498 0.24 -20.25 -20.18
CA LYS A 498 -1.00 -20.92 -20.61
C LYS A 498 -2.14 -20.83 -19.59
N GLN A 499 -1.81 -20.60 -18.32
CA GLN A 499 -2.75 -20.59 -17.21
C GLN A 499 -2.78 -19.23 -16.52
N GLU A 500 -3.91 -18.93 -15.92
CA GLU A 500 -4.11 -17.76 -15.06
C GLU A 500 -3.39 -17.95 -13.73
N GLU A 501 -2.77 -16.88 -13.25
CA GLU A 501 -2.06 -16.85 -11.99
C GLU A 501 -2.40 -15.58 -11.22
N PHE A 502 -2.37 -15.71 -9.89
CA PHE A 502 -2.41 -14.59 -8.98
C PHE A 502 -1.04 -13.92 -8.92
N ILE A 503 -1.00 -12.65 -9.26
CA ILE A 503 0.23 -11.86 -9.28
C ILE A 503 0.02 -10.54 -8.54
N LEU A 504 1.09 -10.03 -7.95
CA LEU A 504 1.17 -8.65 -7.48
C LEU A 504 1.89 -7.83 -8.54
N MET A 505 1.32 -6.72 -9.02
CA MET A 505 1.92 -5.96 -10.11
C MET A 505 1.98 -4.45 -9.88
N THR A 506 2.85 -3.79 -10.65
CA THR A 506 3.01 -2.34 -10.63
C THR A 506 3.53 -1.79 -11.97
N PRO A 507 3.03 -0.64 -12.44
CA PRO A 507 3.55 0.02 -13.63
C PRO A 507 4.78 0.90 -13.35
N PHE A 508 5.60 1.13 -14.37
CA PHE A 508 6.71 2.08 -14.37
C PHE A 508 6.61 3.07 -15.53
N THR A 509 6.99 4.32 -15.27
CA THR A 509 7.19 5.35 -16.30
C THR A 509 8.65 5.81 -16.27
N PRO A 510 9.23 6.34 -17.36
CA PRO A 510 10.52 7.01 -17.29
C PRO A 510 10.45 8.20 -16.31
N LEU A 511 11.57 8.56 -15.69
CA LEU A 511 11.61 9.70 -14.76
C LEU A 511 11.25 11.04 -15.44
N ALA A 512 11.58 11.18 -16.73
CA ALA A 512 11.43 12.43 -17.48
C ALA A 512 10.11 12.54 -18.29
N THR A 513 9.38 11.44 -18.49
CA THR A 513 8.20 11.39 -19.38
C THR A 513 7.08 10.57 -18.77
N GLN A 514 5.85 10.76 -19.24
CA GLN A 514 4.68 10.07 -18.67
C GLN A 514 4.27 8.79 -19.42
N ASN A 515 5.02 8.35 -20.43
CA ASN A 515 4.72 7.10 -21.17
C ASN A 515 5.09 5.88 -20.31
N MET A 516 4.47 4.73 -20.56
CA MET A 516 4.86 3.47 -19.91
C MET A 516 6.28 3.05 -20.35
N ALA A 517 7.16 2.78 -19.39
CA ALA A 517 8.48 2.20 -19.64
C ALA A 517 8.46 0.68 -19.48
N ALA A 518 7.79 0.21 -18.44
CA ALA A 518 7.72 -1.20 -18.09
C ALA A 518 6.56 -1.44 -17.12
N TRP A 519 6.31 -2.70 -16.82
CA TRP A 519 5.58 -3.12 -15.63
C TRP A 519 6.31 -4.31 -15.00
N MET A 520 6.18 -4.45 -13.69
CA MET A 520 6.79 -5.50 -12.91
C MET A 520 5.71 -6.29 -12.19
N CYS A 521 5.88 -7.60 -12.10
CA CYS A 521 5.03 -8.46 -11.31
C CYS A 521 5.81 -9.47 -10.48
N ALA A 522 5.22 -9.87 -9.36
CA ALA A 522 5.62 -11.00 -8.54
C ALA A 522 4.57 -12.10 -8.63
N ARG A 523 4.98 -13.33 -8.92
CA ARG A 523 4.09 -14.49 -8.99
C ARG A 523 3.77 -15.01 -7.60
N CYS A 524 2.50 -15.34 -7.34
CA CYS A 524 2.03 -15.83 -6.04
C CYS A 524 1.66 -17.32 -6.04
N ASP A 525 1.58 -17.97 -7.20
CA ASP A 525 1.04 -19.32 -7.30
C ASP A 525 2.10 -20.39 -7.60
N GLY A 526 1.84 -21.61 -7.10
CA GLY A 526 2.55 -22.83 -7.50
C GLY A 526 4.04 -22.83 -7.21
N GLU A 527 4.81 -23.44 -8.11
CA GLU A 527 6.28 -23.53 -8.03
C GLU A 527 6.96 -22.20 -8.38
N SER A 528 6.23 -21.30 -9.04
CA SER A 528 6.71 -19.97 -9.43
C SER A 528 6.53 -18.90 -8.34
N TYR A 529 5.97 -19.26 -7.18
CA TYR A 529 5.83 -18.36 -6.05
C TYR A 529 7.15 -17.66 -5.71
N GLY A 530 7.13 -16.32 -5.68
CA GLY A 530 8.30 -15.49 -5.37
C GLY A 530 9.13 -15.07 -6.59
N GLU A 531 8.78 -15.51 -7.79
CA GLU A 531 9.46 -15.09 -9.02
C GLU A 531 9.06 -13.67 -9.42
N LEU A 532 10.06 -12.81 -9.66
CA LEU A 532 9.89 -11.45 -10.15
C LEU A 532 10.14 -11.36 -11.66
N ILE A 533 9.20 -10.78 -12.39
CA ILE A 533 9.29 -10.59 -13.84
C ILE A 533 9.06 -9.12 -14.16
N VAL A 534 9.86 -8.57 -15.07
CA VAL A 534 9.73 -7.21 -15.59
C VAL A 534 9.52 -7.26 -17.08
N TYR A 535 8.42 -6.69 -17.52
CA TYR A 535 8.04 -6.57 -18.92
C TYR A 535 8.36 -5.16 -19.40
N ARG A 536 9.36 -5.04 -20.28
CA ARG A 536 9.85 -3.75 -20.80
C ARG A 536 9.23 -3.47 -22.16
N PHE A 537 8.72 -2.25 -22.31
CA PHE A 537 8.32 -1.74 -23.62
C PHE A 537 9.56 -1.32 -24.43
N PRO A 538 9.54 -1.45 -25.77
CA PRO A 538 10.63 -0.98 -26.62
C PRO A 538 10.89 0.52 -26.44
N LYS A 539 12.16 0.94 -26.49
CA LYS A 539 12.52 2.37 -26.46
C LYS A 539 11.85 3.09 -27.63
N GLY A 540 11.22 4.24 -27.36
CA GLY A 540 10.46 5.02 -28.36
C GLY A 540 9.02 4.57 -28.58
N SER A 541 8.51 3.59 -27.81
CA SER A 541 7.08 3.26 -27.81
C SER A 541 6.26 4.37 -27.14
N ASN A 542 5.10 4.70 -27.73
CA ASN A 542 4.16 5.69 -27.22
C ASN A 542 2.99 5.01 -26.49
N VAL A 543 3.31 4.16 -25.53
CA VAL A 543 2.27 3.55 -24.69
C VAL A 543 1.89 4.54 -23.59
N ASN A 544 0.62 4.96 -23.57
CA ASN A 544 0.11 5.94 -22.62
C ASN A 544 0.31 5.46 -21.18
N GLY A 545 0.89 6.28 -20.30
CA GLY A 545 0.98 5.95 -18.87
C GLY A 545 -0.30 6.26 -18.10
N PRO A 546 -0.40 5.84 -16.82
CA PRO A 546 -1.60 6.01 -15.99
C PRO A 546 -2.11 7.45 -15.91
N LEU A 547 -1.20 8.42 -15.76
CA LEU A 547 -1.57 9.84 -15.72
C LEU A 547 -2.18 10.34 -17.03
N GLN A 548 -1.64 9.90 -18.18
CA GLN A 548 -2.14 10.32 -19.49
C GLN A 548 -3.53 9.74 -19.75
N ILE A 549 -3.72 8.46 -19.44
CA ILE A 549 -5.04 7.81 -19.53
C ILE A 549 -6.05 8.53 -18.64
N MET A 550 -5.70 8.84 -17.40
CA MET A 550 -6.63 9.55 -16.53
C MET A 550 -6.96 10.96 -17.03
N ALA A 551 -6.01 11.67 -17.64
CA ALA A 551 -6.26 12.96 -18.27
C ALA A 551 -7.19 12.82 -19.49
N GLN A 552 -7.06 11.75 -20.27
CA GLN A 552 -7.97 11.42 -21.37
C GLN A 552 -9.37 11.07 -20.84
N VAL A 553 -9.46 10.28 -19.78
CA VAL A 553 -10.74 9.94 -19.11
C VAL A 553 -11.44 11.20 -18.61
N LYS A 554 -10.74 12.08 -17.90
CA LYS A 554 -11.30 13.34 -17.36
C LYS A 554 -11.69 14.33 -18.46
N SER A 555 -11.01 14.32 -19.61
CA SER A 555 -11.32 15.19 -20.74
C SER A 555 -12.37 14.61 -21.70
N ASN A 556 -12.73 13.33 -21.57
CA ASN A 556 -13.78 12.72 -22.37
C ASN A 556 -15.15 13.40 -22.08
N PRO A 557 -15.85 13.91 -23.11
CA PRO A 557 -17.13 14.62 -22.91
C PRO A 557 -18.19 13.81 -22.18
N ARG A 558 -18.31 12.50 -22.46
CA ARG A 558 -19.31 11.62 -21.80
C ARG A 558 -19.00 11.48 -20.31
N VAL A 559 -17.74 11.24 -19.97
CA VAL A 559 -17.29 11.10 -18.57
C VAL A 559 -17.44 12.42 -17.82
N SER A 560 -16.99 13.53 -18.40
CA SER A 560 -17.06 14.86 -17.77
C SER A 560 -18.51 15.31 -17.53
N GLN A 561 -19.42 15.04 -18.47
CA GLN A 561 -20.85 15.31 -18.28
C GLN A 561 -21.42 14.47 -17.14
N THR A 562 -21.16 13.16 -17.12
CA THR A 562 -21.64 12.26 -16.06
C THR A 562 -21.08 12.65 -14.69
N GLN A 563 -19.78 12.93 -14.58
CA GLN A 563 -19.19 13.43 -13.33
C GLN A 563 -19.87 14.72 -12.87
N THR A 564 -20.14 15.65 -13.79
CA THR A 564 -20.79 16.92 -13.46
C THR A 564 -22.23 16.72 -13.00
N LEU A 565 -22.98 15.81 -13.62
CA LEU A 565 -24.37 15.51 -13.27
C LEU A 565 -24.47 14.76 -11.93
N LEU A 566 -23.59 13.78 -11.71
CA LEU A 566 -23.54 12.97 -10.48
C LEU A 566 -22.83 13.66 -9.33
N GLY A 567 -22.17 14.79 -9.58
CA GLY A 567 -21.46 15.60 -8.57
C GLY A 567 -22.22 16.85 -8.14
N GLN A 568 -23.52 16.92 -8.41
CA GLN A 568 -24.38 18.05 -8.05
C GLN A 568 -25.14 17.79 -6.74
N GLN A 569 -25.45 18.87 -6.03
CA GLN A 569 -26.44 18.95 -4.95
C GLN A 569 -26.51 17.72 -4.03
N GLY A 570 -25.63 17.62 -3.05
CA GLY A 570 -25.77 16.56 -2.04
C GLY A 570 -25.07 15.24 -2.39
N SER A 571 -24.26 15.18 -3.45
CA SER A 571 -23.52 13.98 -3.87
C SER A 571 -22.08 14.31 -4.28
N ARG A 572 -21.16 13.36 -4.06
CA ARG A 572 -19.74 13.44 -4.43
C ARG A 572 -19.39 12.24 -5.29
N VAL A 573 -18.76 12.52 -6.42
CA VAL A 573 -18.19 11.51 -7.30
C VAL A 573 -16.76 11.21 -6.88
N LEU A 574 -16.43 9.92 -6.78
CA LEU A 574 -15.09 9.45 -6.48
C LEU A 574 -14.61 8.55 -7.62
N TYR A 575 -13.39 8.79 -8.10
CA TYR A 575 -12.70 7.83 -8.94
C TYR A 575 -12.06 6.78 -8.04
N GLY A 576 -12.24 5.51 -8.39
CA GLY A 576 -11.48 4.43 -7.77
C GLY A 576 -10.10 4.27 -8.36
N ASN A 577 -9.38 3.27 -7.87
CA ASN A 577 -8.01 2.98 -8.31
C ASN A 577 -7.97 2.70 -9.80
N LEU A 578 -6.99 3.31 -10.49
CA LEU A 578 -6.72 3.01 -11.89
C LEU A 578 -5.85 1.75 -11.99
N LEU A 579 -6.41 0.70 -12.57
CA LEU A 579 -5.70 -0.56 -12.81
C LEU A 579 -5.23 -0.62 -14.27
N ALA A 580 -3.95 -0.96 -14.48
CA ALA A 580 -3.35 -1.10 -15.80
C ALA A 580 -3.13 -2.59 -16.09
N ILE A 581 -4.06 -3.21 -16.80
CA ILE A 581 -4.12 -4.65 -17.00
C ILE A 581 -3.51 -5.01 -18.36
N PRO A 582 -2.41 -5.79 -18.40
CA PRO A 582 -1.87 -6.31 -19.65
C PRO A 582 -2.81 -7.37 -20.23
N VAL A 583 -3.19 -7.19 -21.49
CA VAL A 583 -4.04 -8.13 -22.23
C VAL A 583 -3.40 -8.38 -23.60
N GLY A 584 -2.97 -9.63 -23.84
CA GLY A 584 -2.17 -9.95 -25.02
C GLY A 584 -0.85 -9.16 -25.03
N THR A 585 -0.67 -8.28 -26.02
CA THR A 585 0.51 -7.39 -26.15
C THR A 585 0.18 -5.92 -25.88
N SER A 586 -0.90 -5.68 -25.16
CA SER A 586 -1.53 -4.36 -25.02
C SER A 586 -1.89 -4.08 -23.56
N LEU A 587 -2.20 -2.83 -23.25
CA LEU A 587 -2.70 -2.43 -21.94
C LEU A 587 -4.16 -2.00 -22.04
N VAL A 588 -4.97 -2.51 -21.12
CA VAL A 588 -6.34 -2.07 -20.86
C VAL A 588 -6.36 -1.42 -19.48
N TYR A 589 -6.87 -0.21 -19.41
CA TYR A 589 -7.00 0.54 -18.18
C TYR A 589 -8.43 0.49 -17.69
N VAL A 590 -8.63 0.23 -16.40
CA VAL A 590 -9.97 0.17 -15.79
C VAL A 590 -10.00 1.11 -14.58
N VAL A 591 -11.04 1.95 -14.53
CA VAL A 591 -11.28 2.91 -13.44
C VAL A 591 -12.76 2.87 -13.08
N PRO A 592 -13.13 2.43 -11.87
CA PRO A 592 -14.51 2.51 -11.40
C PRO A 592 -14.85 3.94 -10.97
N LEU A 593 -16.11 4.35 -11.16
CA LEU A 593 -16.66 5.64 -10.75
C LEU A 593 -17.73 5.40 -9.68
N TYR A 594 -17.42 5.81 -8.46
CA TYR A 594 -18.34 5.72 -7.32
C TYR A 594 -19.12 7.01 -7.14
N VAL A 595 -20.35 6.89 -6.67
CA VAL A 595 -21.17 8.00 -6.19
C VAL A 595 -21.47 7.78 -4.72
N GLN A 596 -21.38 8.84 -3.94
CA GLN A 596 -21.76 8.82 -2.54
C GLN A 596 -22.50 10.10 -2.16
N ALA A 597 -23.47 10.01 -1.25
CA ALA A 597 -24.16 11.20 -0.75
C ALA A 597 -23.21 12.05 0.11
N THR A 598 -23.27 13.38 -0.03
CA THR A 598 -22.58 14.32 0.86
C THR A 598 -23.46 14.58 2.09
N GLY A 599 -23.02 14.10 3.24
CA GLY A 599 -23.67 14.32 4.52
C GLY A 599 -22.75 13.95 5.68
N SER A 600 -23.04 14.48 6.87
CA SER A 600 -22.30 14.16 8.09
C SER A 600 -22.99 13.00 8.81
N GLY A 601 -22.56 11.77 8.57
CA GLY A 601 -23.10 10.59 9.24
C GLY A 601 -22.35 9.31 8.89
N SER A 602 -22.40 8.31 9.77
CA SER A 602 -21.73 7.00 9.64
C SER A 602 -22.42 6.05 8.64
N SER A 603 -23.06 6.58 7.60
CA SER A 603 -23.86 5.82 6.62
C SER A 603 -23.74 6.37 5.20
N ILE A 604 -22.55 6.87 4.84
CA ILE A 604 -22.23 7.16 3.44
C ILE A 604 -21.87 5.83 2.78
N ILE A 605 -22.72 5.34 1.89
CA ILE A 605 -22.51 4.10 1.14
C ILE A 605 -22.02 4.47 -0.25
N PRO A 606 -20.77 4.15 -0.63
CA PRO A 606 -20.30 4.36 -1.98
C PRO A 606 -20.90 3.29 -2.90
N GLU A 607 -21.53 3.74 -3.97
CA GLU A 607 -22.16 2.88 -4.98
C GLU A 607 -21.38 2.98 -6.30
N VAL A 608 -21.08 1.84 -6.93
CA VAL A 608 -20.46 1.82 -8.26
C VAL A 608 -21.51 2.24 -9.28
N HIS A 609 -21.34 3.42 -9.86
CA HIS A 609 -22.31 3.96 -10.82
C HIS A 609 -21.88 3.69 -12.27
N GLN A 610 -20.59 3.80 -12.58
CA GLN A 610 -20.03 3.52 -13.91
C GLN A 610 -18.66 2.86 -13.81
N ILE A 611 -18.30 2.09 -14.82
CA ILE A 611 -16.98 1.48 -15.00
C ILE A 611 -16.41 2.04 -16.30
N ILE A 612 -15.27 2.71 -16.19
CA ILE A 612 -14.58 3.34 -17.30
C ILE A 612 -13.46 2.41 -17.74
N VAL A 613 -13.42 2.09 -19.03
CA VAL A 613 -12.35 1.29 -19.62
C VAL A 613 -11.69 2.11 -20.74
N ALA A 614 -10.36 2.13 -20.75
CA ALA A 614 -9.59 2.85 -21.75
C ALA A 614 -8.48 1.98 -22.37
N ALA A 615 -8.26 2.13 -23.66
CA ALA A 615 -7.13 1.53 -24.37
C ALA A 615 -6.72 2.39 -25.57
N GLY A 616 -5.44 2.77 -25.62
CA GLY A 616 -4.96 3.76 -26.60
C GLY A 616 -5.69 5.09 -26.40
N ASP A 617 -6.37 5.57 -27.45
CA ASP A 617 -7.15 6.81 -27.44
C ASP A 617 -8.66 6.59 -27.23
N ARG A 618 -9.08 5.33 -27.00
CA ARG A 618 -10.50 4.99 -26.78
C ARG A 618 -10.81 4.97 -25.30
N VAL A 619 -11.93 5.57 -24.94
CA VAL A 619 -12.47 5.59 -23.58
C VAL A 619 -13.95 5.27 -23.67
N GLU A 620 -14.35 4.17 -23.03
CA GLU A 620 -15.73 3.74 -22.92
C GLU A 620 -16.16 3.73 -21.46
N MET A 621 -17.43 4.02 -21.21
CA MET A 621 -17.99 4.11 -19.86
C MET A 621 -19.35 3.43 -19.83
N GLU A 622 -19.48 2.36 -19.05
CA GLU A 622 -20.72 1.59 -18.94
C GLU A 622 -20.98 1.15 -17.49
N PRO A 623 -22.23 0.83 -17.10
CA PRO A 623 -22.54 0.40 -15.72
C PRO A 623 -21.92 -0.95 -15.30
N GLN A 624 -21.51 -1.79 -16.26
CA GLN A 624 -20.96 -3.12 -16.02
C GLN A 624 -19.67 -3.31 -16.80
N LEU A 625 -18.69 -3.98 -16.19
CA LEU A 625 -17.37 -4.22 -16.78
C LEU A 625 -17.47 -4.94 -18.13
N ASP A 626 -18.27 -6.00 -18.20
CA ASP A 626 -18.46 -6.79 -19.43
C ASP A 626 -18.99 -5.93 -20.59
N ARG A 627 -19.89 -4.98 -20.29
CA ARG A 627 -20.43 -4.05 -21.28
C ARG A 627 -19.39 -3.04 -21.73
N ALA A 628 -18.61 -2.49 -20.80
CA ALA A 628 -17.53 -1.55 -21.10
C ALA A 628 -16.46 -2.21 -21.99
N LEU A 629 -16.06 -3.44 -21.67
CA LEU A 629 -15.11 -4.22 -22.45
C LEU A 629 -15.65 -4.58 -23.84
N THR A 630 -16.93 -4.94 -23.92
CA THR A 630 -17.59 -5.22 -25.20
C THR A 630 -17.67 -3.96 -26.06
N ALA A 631 -17.98 -2.79 -25.48
CA ALA A 631 -18.00 -1.51 -26.18
C ALA A 631 -16.60 -1.15 -26.72
N LEU A 632 -15.56 -1.35 -25.90
CA LEU A 632 -14.17 -1.13 -26.28
C LEU A 632 -13.76 -2.02 -27.47
N ALA A 633 -14.16 -3.30 -27.44
CA ALA A 633 -13.89 -4.28 -28.48
C ALA A 633 -14.68 -4.01 -29.77
N ALA A 634 -15.95 -3.63 -29.65
CA ALA A 634 -16.85 -3.40 -30.79
C ALA A 634 -16.44 -2.19 -31.62
N GLY A 635 -15.68 -1.25 -31.03
CA GLY A 635 -15.10 -0.13 -31.76
C GLY A 635 -16.14 0.64 -32.55
N ARG A 636 -17.14 1.23 -31.87
CA ARG A 636 -17.92 2.29 -32.49
C ARG A 636 -16.98 3.46 -32.77
N ALA A 637 -16.36 3.43 -33.95
CA ALA A 637 -15.81 4.62 -34.55
C ALA A 637 -16.94 5.64 -34.53
N VAL A 638 -16.74 6.74 -33.81
CA VAL A 638 -17.48 7.96 -34.11
C VAL A 638 -17.21 8.19 -35.58
N ALA A 639 -18.20 7.86 -36.40
CA ALA A 639 -18.17 8.18 -37.81
C ALA A 639 -17.92 9.68 -37.89
N ASP A 640 -16.86 10.06 -38.57
CA ASP A 640 -16.56 11.41 -38.96
C ASP A 640 -17.60 11.85 -40.00
N THR A 641 -18.85 12.02 -39.56
CA THR A 641 -19.93 12.57 -40.37
C THR A 641 -19.99 14.07 -40.15
N ARG A 642 -19.03 14.78 -40.74
CA ARG A 642 -19.36 16.00 -41.51
C ARG A 642 -18.27 16.38 -42.52
N ARG A 643 -18.13 15.58 -43.56
CA ARG A 643 -17.87 16.11 -44.92
C ARG A 643 -19.15 15.99 -45.72
N GLU A 644 -20.06 16.93 -45.53
CA GLU A 644 -21.12 17.19 -46.50
C GLU A 644 -20.56 18.10 -47.59
N SER A 645 -20.32 17.49 -48.74
CA SER A 645 -20.26 18.13 -50.04
C SER A 645 -21.63 18.72 -50.40
N SER A 646 -21.64 19.98 -50.83
CA SER A 646 -22.73 20.55 -51.63
C SER A 646 -22.18 21.26 -52.87
N PRO A 647 -22.94 21.29 -54.00
CA PRO A 647 -22.43 21.48 -55.35
C PRO A 647 -22.40 22.96 -55.79
N GLY A 648 -21.66 23.22 -56.87
CA GLY A 648 -21.22 24.56 -57.27
C GLY A 648 -22.22 25.50 -57.95
N VAL A 649 -21.79 26.76 -58.05
CA VAL A 649 -22.21 27.78 -59.01
C VAL A 649 -20.97 28.62 -59.40
N GLY A 650 -20.85 28.94 -60.70
CA GLY A 650 -19.76 29.71 -61.33
C GLY A 650 -19.81 31.24 -61.12
N PRO A 651 -18.95 32.01 -61.82
CA PRO A 651 -18.11 33.10 -61.27
C PRO A 651 -18.65 34.53 -61.53
N PRO A 652 -18.03 35.59 -60.94
CA PRO A 652 -16.98 36.30 -61.70
C PRO A 652 -15.79 36.89 -60.88
N SER A 653 -14.63 36.85 -61.54
CA SER A 653 -13.52 37.81 -61.68
C SER A 653 -13.17 38.89 -60.61
N ALA A 654 -11.88 38.86 -60.27
CA ALA A 654 -10.89 39.95 -60.09
C ALA A 654 -10.62 40.62 -58.71
N ALA A 655 -9.34 40.45 -58.34
CA ALA A 655 -8.43 41.34 -57.61
C ALA A 655 -8.55 41.44 -56.08
N SER A 656 -7.64 40.76 -55.37
CA SER A 656 -6.56 41.38 -54.57
C SER A 656 -5.75 40.32 -53.79
N ARG A 657 -4.41 40.40 -53.86
CA ARG A 657 -3.45 39.61 -53.07
C ARG A 657 -3.58 39.93 -51.57
N PRO A 658 -3.34 38.95 -50.69
CA PRO A 658 -2.15 38.97 -49.80
C PRO A 658 -1.63 37.54 -49.52
N ALA A 659 -0.54 37.23 -48.82
CA ALA A 659 0.63 37.92 -48.30
C ALA A 659 1.71 36.83 -48.10
N GLY A 660 2.99 37.21 -48.23
CA GLY A 660 4.13 36.33 -48.01
C GLY A 660 4.37 35.96 -46.53
N PRO A 661 5.43 35.17 -46.26
CA PRO A 661 5.71 34.62 -44.94
C PRO A 661 6.01 35.71 -43.90
N VAL A 662 5.44 35.56 -42.70
CA VAL A 662 5.57 36.46 -41.55
C VAL A 662 7.02 36.51 -41.08
N THR A 663 7.61 37.71 -40.99
CA THR A 663 9.00 37.91 -40.56
C THR A 663 9.11 38.04 -39.04
N LEU A 664 10.27 37.65 -38.47
CA LEU A 664 10.58 37.67 -37.03
C LEU A 664 10.17 38.98 -36.29
N PRO A 665 10.35 40.19 -36.87
CA PRO A 665 9.91 41.43 -36.23
C PRO A 665 8.40 41.50 -35.98
N GLN A 666 7.58 40.91 -36.87
CA GLN A 666 6.12 40.90 -36.73
C GLN A 666 5.65 39.94 -35.63
N ILE A 667 6.41 38.88 -35.35
CA ILE A 667 6.15 37.95 -34.24
C ILE A 667 6.47 38.62 -32.91
N VAL A 668 7.58 39.36 -32.83
CA VAL A 668 7.96 40.11 -31.61
C VAL A 668 6.93 41.19 -31.28
N GLU A 669 6.44 41.92 -32.28
CA GLU A 669 5.40 42.94 -32.07
C GLU A 669 4.05 42.32 -31.64
N ARG A 670 3.74 41.13 -32.14
CA ARG A 670 2.54 40.38 -31.72
C ARG A 670 2.67 39.84 -30.29
N ALA A 671 3.87 39.39 -29.90
CA ALA A 671 4.17 38.93 -28.55
C ALA A 671 4.13 40.09 -27.53
N ASP A 672 4.68 41.25 -27.86
CA ASP A 672 4.64 42.43 -26.99
C ASP A 672 3.20 42.93 -26.78
N ARG A 673 2.38 42.97 -27.85
CA ARG A 673 0.95 43.29 -27.73
C ARG A 673 0.19 42.30 -26.83
N ALA A 674 0.49 41.01 -26.92
CA ALA A 674 -0.13 39.99 -26.06
C ALA A 674 0.31 40.15 -24.60
N TYR A 675 1.59 40.43 -24.35
CA TYR A 675 2.14 40.66 -23.02
C TYR A 675 1.53 41.92 -22.37
N GLN A 676 1.43 43.02 -23.11
CA GLN A 676 0.78 44.25 -22.62
C GLN A 676 -0.72 44.06 -22.34
N ARG A 677 -1.40 43.18 -23.09
CA ARG A 677 -2.81 42.82 -22.83
C ARG A 677 -2.95 42.00 -21.55
N ALA A 678 -2.09 41.01 -21.34
CA ALA A 678 -2.04 40.23 -20.11
C ALA A 678 -1.77 41.12 -18.88
N ARG A 679 -0.89 42.11 -19.02
CA ARG A 679 -0.52 43.05 -17.95
C ARG A 679 -1.61 44.08 -17.61
N ARG A 680 -2.56 44.33 -18.54
CA ARG A 680 -3.78 45.11 -18.26
C ARG A 680 -4.81 44.25 -17.54
N LEU A 681 -5.08 43.04 -18.05
CA LEU A 681 -5.99 42.08 -17.39
C LEU A 681 -5.58 41.77 -15.95
N GLN A 682 -4.27 41.70 -15.66
CA GLN A 682 -3.77 41.50 -14.30
C GLN A 682 -4.03 42.71 -13.38
N ARG A 683 -4.01 43.93 -13.92
CA ARG A 683 -4.37 45.15 -13.16
C ARG A 683 -5.88 45.25 -12.96
N ASP A 684 -6.66 45.01 -14.00
CA ASP A 684 -8.13 45.00 -13.93
C ASP A 684 -8.62 43.93 -12.93
N TYR A 685 -7.96 42.76 -12.89
CA TYR A 685 -8.22 41.71 -11.90
C TYR A 685 -7.86 42.13 -10.47
N ALA A 686 -6.77 42.88 -10.29
CA ALA A 686 -6.38 43.40 -8.97
C ALA A 686 -7.35 44.48 -8.47
N GLU A 687 -7.81 45.38 -9.33
CA GLU A 687 -8.87 46.36 -9.00
C GLU A 687 -10.20 45.67 -8.67
N SER A 688 -10.58 44.64 -9.43
CA SER A 688 -11.80 43.85 -9.17
C SER A 688 -11.74 43.13 -7.81
N LEU A 689 -10.55 42.70 -7.38
CA LEU A 689 -10.32 42.09 -6.06
C LEU A 689 -10.40 43.12 -4.93
N GLU A 690 -9.95 44.36 -5.14
CA GLU A 690 -10.16 45.45 -4.18
C GLU A 690 -11.63 45.86 -4.07
N GLU A 691 -12.35 45.96 -5.19
CA GLU A 691 -13.80 46.21 -5.17
C GLU A 691 -14.57 45.09 -4.46
N LEU A 692 -14.20 43.82 -4.70
CA LEU A 692 -14.76 42.68 -3.98
C LEU A 692 -14.45 42.77 -2.47
N GLY A 693 -13.22 43.16 -2.11
CA GLY A 693 -12.82 43.38 -0.72
C GLY A 693 -13.66 44.46 -0.03
N ARG A 694 -13.87 45.61 -0.69
CA ARG A 694 -14.72 46.70 -0.17
C ARG A 694 -16.18 46.29 -0.05
N ALA A 695 -16.71 45.58 -1.05
CA ALA A 695 -18.09 45.07 -1.01
C ALA A 695 -18.28 44.05 0.12
N LEU A 696 -17.28 43.20 0.39
CA LEU A 696 -17.29 42.27 1.52
C LEU A 696 -17.20 42.97 2.87
N ASP A 697 -16.42 44.05 2.98
CA ASP A 697 -16.34 44.86 4.21
C ASP A 697 -17.63 45.65 4.48
N GLU A 698 -18.29 46.19 3.46
CA GLU A 698 -19.62 46.82 3.56
C GLU A 698 -20.70 45.79 3.98
N LEU A 699 -20.64 44.57 3.44
CA LEU A 699 -21.51 43.46 3.85
C LEU A 699 -21.27 43.11 5.34
N ARG A 700 -20.03 43.13 5.78
CA ARG A 700 -19.66 42.83 7.18
C ARG A 700 -20.14 43.90 8.15
N GLN A 701 -20.08 45.17 7.76
CA GLN A 701 -20.57 46.30 8.58
C GLN A 701 -22.10 46.33 8.66
N SER A 702 -22.81 46.00 7.59
CA SER A 702 -24.28 45.91 7.59
C SER A 702 -24.81 44.74 8.41
N VAL A 703 -24.11 43.61 8.44
CA VAL A 703 -24.46 42.45 9.29
C VAL A 703 -24.08 42.69 10.76
N GLY A 704 -23.02 43.45 11.05
CA GLY A 704 -22.59 43.80 12.41
C GLY A 704 -23.48 44.84 13.13
N ALA A 705 -24.22 45.66 12.39
CA ALA A 705 -25.10 46.70 12.96
C ALA A 705 -26.48 46.16 13.43
N SER A 706 -26.86 44.93 13.08
CA SER A 706 -28.13 44.32 13.49
C SER A 706 -28.06 43.50 14.79
N ALA A 707 -26.92 43.44 15.47
CA ALA A 707 -26.76 42.68 16.71
C ALA A 707 -26.01 43.47 17.81
N ALA A 708 -26.71 44.42 18.45
CA ALA A 708 -26.34 44.91 19.79
C ALA A 708 -27.61 45.11 20.65
N PRO A 709 -27.56 44.83 21.97
CA PRO A 709 -28.73 44.46 22.77
C PRO A 709 -29.38 45.64 23.49
N THR A 710 -30.71 45.68 23.52
CA THR A 710 -31.48 46.56 24.41
C THR A 710 -31.58 45.93 25.80
N GLY A 711 -30.83 46.50 26.75
CA GLY A 711 -31.01 46.28 28.19
C GLY A 711 -31.65 47.51 28.84
N GLN A 712 -32.75 47.28 29.55
CA GLN A 712 -33.31 48.05 30.67
C GLN A 712 -34.05 47.03 31.55
N ALA A 713 -34.23 47.11 32.86
CA ALA A 713 -33.63 47.78 34.02
C ALA A 713 -34.54 47.35 35.20
N ALA A 714 -34.00 47.25 36.42
CA ALA A 714 -34.65 46.71 37.63
C ALA A 714 -35.85 47.55 38.15
N PRO A 715 -36.58 47.14 39.21
CA PRO A 715 -36.04 46.81 40.55
C PRO A 715 -36.04 45.33 40.93
#